data_AF-A0A8W8LMQ6-F1
#
_entry.id   AF-A0A8W8LMQ6-F1
#
_cell.length_a   1.000
_cell.length_b   1.000
_cell.length_c   1.000
_cell.angle_alpha   90.00
_cell.angle_beta   90.00
_cell.angle_gamma   90.00
#
_symmetry.space_group_name_H-M   'P 1'
#
loop_
_entity.id
_entity.type
_entity.pdbx_description
1 polymer ?
#
loop_
_entity_poly.entity_id
_entity_poly.type
_entity_poly.pdbx_seq_one_letter_code
_entity_poly.pdbx_strand_id
1 'polypeptide(L)'
;MGYIRMIRSGGLHCCSNAIRFIPDIEDIVSFEELCKEENLSSECQAAAKNLDNVVGNLARNFAEGTEYFKMLVDVFAPEFRNPKNMHLRNFFVILPPLTVNYIEHSISCKEKMSRRNKVGAAFTDDGFAMGVAYILKLLDQYHEFDSLHWFQSVKDKYRAEKEKQRQAMANRADEKSQQTMTLTVKRLDQYQQEYDLLNYSLSSARIFFRADKTAAEENEEKKADGEPSTSSDPAQATSQTTTTPADSSVSPPPAAPASPAAPPPPAPAPPPPPGGAPSSSSPSSTPTSAPPPPMVRQACDCSFFYLHRVILPNYLTDIFENITDPHRIHGLCSKNGCLRHTATPTELPDAHDREIYGYFKENLLSPLCQAIETDLRLQIHTHLQLDDRNPFKVGMRDLSHLLRVRPIRLLDRLINIKAYVEHYLNKTFYNLTTVALHDWKTYGEMKNMAQQQKYCLSLLESHLPSQTLEQGLDVLEIMRNIHVFVSRYMYNLNNQIFVEQSSNNKHLNTINIRHIANSIRTHGTGIMNTTVNFTYQFLRKKFYIFSQFLYDEHIKSKLIKDWKFFRENHMQTDQKYPVERADKFNKNIKNLGLTPDGDSYLDQFRTLISQIGNAMGYIRMIRSGGLHCCSNAIRFIPDIEDIVSFEELCKEENLASECQAAAKNLDNVVGNLTRNFAEGTEYFKMLVDVFAPEFRNPKNMHLRNFFVILPPLTVNYIEHSISCKEKMSRRNKVGAAFTDDGFAMGVAYILKLLDQYHEFDSLHWFQSVKDKYRIEKEKQRQAMANRADEKSQQTMTLTVKRLDQYQQEYDLLNYSLSSARIFFRADKTAAEENEEKKGI
;
A
#
# COMPACT_ATOMS: atom_id res chain seq x y z
N MET A 1 -19.02 -8.10 18.42
CA MET A 1 -17.63 -8.57 18.56
C MET A 1 -16.71 -8.21 17.38
N GLY A 2 -17.03 -8.58 16.13
CA GLY A 2 -16.17 -8.24 14.97
C GLY A 2 -15.92 -6.73 14.78
N TYR A 3 -16.95 -5.90 14.93
CA TYR A 3 -16.83 -4.44 14.89
C TYR A 3 -15.94 -3.86 16.02
N ILE A 4 -16.05 -4.40 17.23
CA ILE A 4 -15.22 -3.99 18.38
C ILE A 4 -13.74 -4.32 18.13
N ARG A 5 -13.45 -5.46 17.49
CA ARG A 5 -12.10 -5.82 17.04
C ARG A 5 -11.55 -4.83 16.01
N MET A 6 -12.39 -4.39 15.06
CA MET A 6 -12.00 -3.41 14.05
C MET A 6 -11.69 -2.05 14.67
N ILE A 7 -12.53 -1.58 15.62
CA ILE A 7 -12.27 -0.36 16.40
C ILE A 7 -10.97 -0.49 17.19
N ARG A 8 -10.74 -1.62 17.88
CA ARG A 8 -9.49 -1.88 18.62
C ARG A 8 -8.28 -1.81 17.71
N SER A 9 -8.34 -2.45 16.53
CA SER A 9 -7.23 -2.41 15.57
C SER A 9 -6.99 -1.00 15.04
N GLY A 10 -8.05 -0.21 14.81
CA GLY A 10 -7.93 1.19 14.41
C GLY A 10 -7.37 2.09 15.53
N GLY A 11 -7.79 1.87 16.78
CA GLY A 11 -7.29 2.56 17.96
C GLY A 11 -5.82 2.27 18.25
N LEU A 12 -5.42 0.99 18.20
CA LEU A 12 -4.03 0.56 18.31
C LEU A 12 -3.16 1.15 17.19
N HIS A 13 -3.67 1.18 15.96
CA HIS A 13 -2.96 1.80 14.83
C HIS A 13 -2.81 3.32 15.00
N CYS A 14 -3.84 4.00 15.52
CA CYS A 14 -3.77 5.44 15.84
C CYS A 14 -2.73 5.72 16.93
N CYS A 15 -2.80 4.98 18.05
CA CYS A 15 -1.87 5.15 19.17
C CYS A 15 -0.44 4.77 18.80
N SER A 16 -0.25 3.68 18.03
CA SER A 16 1.06 3.25 17.53
C SER A 16 1.71 4.29 16.61
N ASN A 17 0.93 4.99 15.79
CA ASN A 17 1.45 6.10 14.98
C ASN A 17 1.79 7.33 15.82
N ALA A 18 1.04 7.59 16.90
CA ALA A 18 1.27 8.72 17.79
C ALA A 18 2.52 8.54 18.69
N ILE A 19 2.84 7.31 19.10
CA ILE A 19 3.97 7.00 19.99
C ILE A 19 5.22 6.50 19.24
N ARG A 20 5.24 6.56 17.90
CA ARG A 20 6.33 6.05 17.05
C ARG A 20 7.71 6.68 17.33
N PHE A 21 7.74 7.82 18.01
CA PHE A 21 8.95 8.56 18.35
C PHE A 21 9.39 8.39 19.82
N ILE A 22 8.67 7.57 20.59
CA ILE A 22 9.02 7.25 21.98
C ILE A 22 9.76 5.90 21.96
N PRO A 23 11.06 5.87 22.31
CA PRO A 23 11.90 4.68 22.17
C PRO A 23 11.53 3.54 23.12
N ASP A 24 10.99 3.84 24.30
CA ASP A 24 10.45 2.86 25.25
C ASP A 24 9.20 3.42 25.96
N ILE A 25 8.11 2.66 25.98
CA ILE A 25 6.83 3.06 26.61
C ILE A 25 6.82 2.71 28.10
N GLU A 26 7.65 1.76 28.54
CA GLU A 26 7.73 1.31 29.93
C GLU A 26 8.72 2.15 30.75
N ASP A 27 9.64 2.87 30.10
CA ASP A 27 10.71 3.64 30.74
C ASP A 27 10.82 5.08 30.17
N ILE A 28 9.74 5.85 30.34
CA ILE A 28 9.65 7.23 29.85
C ILE A 28 10.26 8.18 30.89
N VAL A 29 11.42 8.78 30.56
CA VAL A 29 12.06 9.82 31.38
C VAL A 29 11.17 11.07 31.45
N SER A 30 10.97 11.64 32.64
CA SER A 30 10.16 12.86 32.81
C SER A 30 10.84 14.07 32.16
N PHE A 31 10.18 14.65 31.16
CA PHE A 31 10.67 15.85 30.50
C PHE A 31 10.64 17.06 31.44
N GLU A 32 9.72 17.10 32.42
CA GLU A 32 9.69 18.12 33.48
C GLU A 32 10.96 18.08 34.36
N GLU A 33 11.42 16.88 34.74
CA GLU A 33 12.64 16.72 35.54
C GLU A 33 13.89 17.15 34.78
N LEU A 34 14.01 16.75 33.51
CA LEU A 34 15.12 17.18 32.63
C LEU A 34 15.16 18.72 32.46
N CYS A 35 13.99 19.34 32.32
CA CYS A 35 13.90 20.81 32.18
C CYS A 35 14.26 21.54 33.49
N LYS A 36 14.07 20.91 34.65
CA LYS A 36 14.51 21.43 35.95
C LYS A 36 16.01 21.26 36.16
N GLU A 37 16.57 20.12 35.76
CA GLU A 37 18.02 19.86 35.82
C GLU A 37 18.81 20.84 34.97
N GLU A 38 18.29 21.19 33.78
CA GLU A 38 18.92 22.15 32.85
C GLU A 38 18.56 23.63 33.14
N ASN A 39 17.88 23.93 34.25
CA ASN A 39 17.45 25.28 34.65
C ASN A 39 16.70 26.08 33.56
N LEU A 40 15.84 25.42 32.78
CA LEU A 40 15.05 26.06 31.73
C LEU A 40 13.90 26.91 32.30
N SER A 41 13.35 27.82 31.49
CA SER A 41 12.35 28.79 31.94
C SER A 41 11.07 28.14 32.51
N SER A 42 10.34 28.87 33.36
CA SER A 42 9.08 28.42 33.97
C SER A 42 8.03 27.98 32.93
N GLU A 43 7.99 28.65 31.78
CA GLU A 43 7.09 28.34 30.68
C GLU A 43 7.50 27.03 29.99
N CYS A 44 8.81 26.78 29.88
CA CYS A 44 9.36 25.56 29.30
C CYS A 44 9.09 24.35 30.20
N GLN A 45 9.25 24.51 31.52
CA GLN A 45 8.89 23.49 32.51
C GLN A 45 7.38 23.20 32.49
N ALA A 46 6.52 24.23 32.35
CA ALA A 46 5.07 24.04 32.22
C ALA A 46 4.69 23.31 30.92
N ALA A 47 5.38 23.59 29.81
CA ALA A 47 5.19 22.88 28.54
C ALA A 47 5.67 21.42 28.62
N ALA A 48 6.81 21.17 29.27
CA ALA A 48 7.34 19.83 29.50
C ALA A 48 6.40 18.99 30.38
N LYS A 49 5.83 19.58 31.43
CA LYS A 49 4.80 18.96 32.26
C LYS A 49 3.53 18.60 31.46
N ASN A 50 3.11 19.48 30.54
CA ASN A 50 1.98 19.18 29.66
C ASN A 50 2.31 18.01 28.71
N LEU A 51 3.54 17.94 28.21
CA LEU A 51 4.02 16.85 27.38
C LEU A 51 4.05 15.52 28.16
N ASP A 52 4.60 15.51 29.38
CA ASP A 52 4.59 14.36 30.28
C ASP A 52 3.16 13.83 30.52
N ASN A 53 2.21 14.72 30.74
CA ASN A 53 0.79 14.36 30.90
C ASN A 53 0.19 13.75 29.63
N VAL A 54 0.49 14.30 28.46
CA VAL A 54 0.00 13.79 27.16
C VAL A 54 0.59 12.41 26.88
N VAL A 55 1.90 12.25 27.09
CA VAL A 55 2.62 10.98 26.92
C VAL A 55 2.12 9.92 27.90
N GLY A 56 1.94 10.27 29.18
CA GLY A 56 1.36 9.36 30.17
C GLY A 56 -0.09 8.97 29.86
N ASN A 57 -0.90 9.88 29.31
CA ASN A 57 -2.25 9.56 28.82
C ASN A 57 -2.21 8.60 27.62
N LEU A 58 -1.28 8.81 26.68
CA LEU A 58 -1.09 7.94 25.51
C LEU A 58 -0.63 6.53 25.92
N ALA A 59 0.33 6.43 26.84
CA ALA A 59 0.81 5.15 27.38
C ALA A 59 -0.30 4.39 28.11
N ARG A 60 -1.09 5.08 28.95
CA ARG A 60 -2.25 4.48 29.63
C ARG A 60 -3.32 4.01 28.65
N ASN A 61 -3.67 4.82 27.64
CA ASN A 61 -4.65 4.44 26.62
C ASN A 61 -4.15 3.28 25.73
N PHE A 62 -2.84 3.18 25.51
CA PHE A 62 -2.22 2.05 24.81
C PHE A 62 -2.35 0.75 25.63
N ALA A 63 -2.18 0.82 26.96
CA ALA A 63 -2.36 -0.30 27.90
C ALA A 63 -3.83 -0.66 28.19
N GLU A 64 -4.74 0.33 28.24
CA GLU A 64 -6.18 0.11 28.45
C GLU A 64 -6.89 -0.41 27.19
N GLY A 65 -6.34 -0.14 25.99
CA GLY A 65 -6.85 -0.62 24.70
C GLY A 65 -6.83 -2.15 24.50
N THR A 66 -6.27 -2.90 25.45
CA THR A 66 -6.22 -4.37 25.44
C THR A 66 -7.38 -5.08 26.16
N GLU A 67 -8.21 -4.39 26.96
CA GLU A 67 -9.14 -5.06 27.89
C GLU A 67 -10.64 -5.03 27.52
N TYR A 68 -11.06 -4.54 26.34
CA TYR A 68 -12.49 -4.43 26.01
C TYR A 68 -13.26 -5.77 26.04
N PHE A 69 -12.62 -6.86 25.63
CA PHE A 69 -13.24 -8.18 25.69
C PHE A 69 -13.36 -8.69 27.13
N LYS A 70 -12.39 -8.34 27.98
CA LYS A 70 -12.40 -8.65 29.42
C LYS A 70 -13.51 -7.87 30.11
N MET A 71 -13.63 -6.56 29.89
CA MET A 71 -14.73 -5.75 30.41
C MET A 71 -16.11 -6.30 30.04
N LEU A 72 -16.30 -6.73 28.79
CA LEU A 72 -17.57 -7.36 28.40
C LEU A 72 -17.82 -8.69 29.12
N VAL A 73 -16.80 -9.54 29.25
CA VAL A 73 -16.94 -10.79 30.01
C VAL A 73 -17.24 -10.49 31.48
N ASP A 74 -16.52 -9.57 32.12
CA ASP A 74 -16.63 -9.24 33.54
C ASP A 74 -17.98 -8.61 33.89
N VAL A 75 -18.53 -7.76 33.01
CA VAL A 75 -19.84 -7.13 33.21
C VAL A 75 -20.97 -8.15 33.09
N PHE A 76 -20.90 -9.05 32.11
CA PHE A 76 -22.00 -9.98 31.83
C PHE A 76 -21.87 -11.32 32.58
N ALA A 77 -20.67 -11.75 32.99
CA ALA A 77 -20.46 -13.04 33.63
C ALA A 77 -21.27 -13.22 34.93
N PRO A 78 -21.37 -12.24 35.86
CA PRO A 78 -22.15 -12.39 37.08
C PRO A 78 -23.64 -12.65 36.83
N GLU A 79 -24.22 -11.97 35.82
CA GLU A 79 -25.63 -12.13 35.45
C GLU A 79 -25.90 -13.50 34.79
N PHE A 80 -25.00 -13.93 33.89
CA PHE A 80 -25.16 -15.19 33.16
C PHE A 80 -24.78 -16.42 33.99
N ARG A 81 -23.88 -16.29 34.98
CA ARG A 81 -23.48 -17.35 35.92
C ARG A 81 -24.36 -17.41 37.17
N ASN A 82 -25.41 -16.58 37.23
CA ASN A 82 -26.35 -16.53 38.34
C ASN A 82 -27.03 -17.91 38.54
N PRO A 83 -27.20 -18.39 39.79
CA PRO A 83 -27.93 -19.63 40.10
C PRO A 83 -29.36 -19.71 39.55
N LYS A 84 -29.99 -18.60 39.15
CA LYS A 84 -31.29 -18.61 38.45
C LYS A 84 -31.19 -19.11 37.00
N ASN A 85 -30.01 -19.02 36.40
CA ASN A 85 -29.73 -19.35 35.00
C ASN A 85 -29.07 -20.73 34.85
N MET A 86 -29.46 -21.71 35.68
CA MET A 86 -28.88 -23.07 35.63
C MET A 86 -28.98 -23.74 34.26
N HIS A 87 -30.01 -23.41 33.48
CA HIS A 87 -30.20 -23.92 32.12
C HIS A 87 -29.03 -23.57 31.18
N LEU A 88 -28.29 -22.48 31.44
CA LEU A 88 -27.13 -22.07 30.65
C LEU A 88 -25.87 -22.90 30.96
N ARG A 89 -25.82 -23.63 32.08
CA ARG A 89 -24.68 -24.50 32.43
C ARG A 89 -24.45 -25.65 31.44
N ASN A 90 -25.46 -25.97 30.63
CA ASN A 90 -25.39 -27.02 29.62
C ASN A 90 -25.28 -26.46 28.19
N PHE A 91 -24.98 -25.17 28.01
CA PHE A 91 -24.90 -24.55 26.69
C PHE A 91 -23.86 -25.24 25.78
N PHE A 92 -22.72 -25.70 26.32
CA PHE A 92 -21.73 -26.45 25.54
C PHE A 92 -22.31 -27.69 24.82
N VAL A 93 -23.40 -28.29 25.34
CA VAL A 93 -24.07 -29.45 24.73
C VAL A 93 -24.85 -29.08 23.45
N ILE A 94 -25.30 -27.82 23.30
CA ILE A 94 -25.97 -27.36 22.08
C ILE A 94 -24.98 -26.99 20.96
N LEU A 95 -23.69 -26.84 21.28
CA LEU A 95 -22.69 -26.44 20.30
C LEU A 95 -22.49 -27.48 19.18
N PRO A 96 -22.35 -28.80 19.45
CA PRO A 96 -22.29 -29.79 18.38
C PRO A 96 -23.42 -29.67 17.34
N PRO A 97 -24.73 -29.71 17.69
CA PRO A 97 -25.79 -29.55 16.70
C PRO A 97 -25.82 -28.15 16.03
N LEU A 98 -25.44 -27.08 16.74
CA LEU A 98 -25.30 -25.75 16.14
C LEU A 98 -24.19 -25.70 15.09
N THR A 99 -23.05 -26.35 15.33
CA THR A 99 -21.97 -26.43 14.33
C THR A 99 -22.40 -27.21 13.10
N VAL A 100 -23.21 -28.26 13.24
CA VAL A 100 -23.78 -28.97 12.08
C VAL A 100 -24.65 -28.02 11.23
N ASN A 101 -25.58 -27.31 11.88
CA ASN A 101 -26.47 -26.38 11.18
C ASN A 101 -25.69 -25.24 10.48
N TYR A 102 -24.68 -24.70 11.16
CA TYR A 102 -23.81 -23.67 10.60
C TYR A 102 -23.04 -24.16 9.37
N ILE A 103 -22.48 -25.37 9.40
CA ILE A 103 -21.73 -25.92 8.27
C ILE A 103 -22.65 -26.16 7.06
N GLU A 104 -23.87 -26.67 7.28
CA GLU A 104 -24.86 -26.82 6.21
C GLU A 104 -25.26 -25.46 5.59
N HIS A 105 -25.46 -24.44 6.43
CA HIS A 105 -25.74 -23.09 5.97
C HIS A 105 -24.55 -22.49 5.19
N SER A 106 -23.31 -22.63 5.71
CA SER A 106 -22.07 -22.15 5.07
C SER A 106 -21.90 -22.75 3.67
N ILE A 107 -22.08 -24.07 3.55
CA ILE A 107 -21.98 -24.77 2.26
C ILE A 107 -23.09 -24.28 1.30
N SER A 108 -24.33 -24.13 1.77
CA SER A 108 -25.44 -23.62 0.96
C SER A 108 -25.18 -22.19 0.45
N CYS A 109 -24.63 -21.32 1.29
CA CYS A 109 -24.22 -19.96 0.90
C CYS A 109 -23.09 -19.97 -0.14
N LYS A 110 -22.08 -20.84 0.03
CA LYS A 110 -20.97 -21.01 -0.93
C LYS A 110 -21.44 -21.60 -2.25
N GLU A 111 -22.40 -22.53 -2.26
CA GLU A 111 -22.99 -23.07 -3.49
C GLU A 111 -23.78 -22.01 -4.26
N LYS A 112 -24.49 -21.11 -3.57
CA LYS A 112 -25.20 -19.98 -4.20
C LYS A 112 -24.26 -19.00 -4.91
N MET A 113 -22.98 -18.90 -4.51
CA MET A 113 -21.98 -18.10 -5.23
C MET A 113 -21.72 -18.60 -6.65
N SER A 114 -21.86 -19.91 -6.88
CA SER A 114 -21.69 -20.54 -8.20
C SER A 114 -22.93 -20.41 -9.10
N ARG A 115 -24.05 -19.87 -8.59
CA ARG A 115 -25.30 -19.71 -9.34
C ARG A 115 -25.45 -18.29 -9.90
N ARG A 116 -26.22 -18.17 -10.98
CA ARG A 116 -26.45 -16.91 -11.69
C ARG A 116 -27.23 -15.87 -10.86
N ASN A 117 -28.00 -16.33 -9.87
CA ASN A 117 -28.68 -15.49 -8.88
C ASN A 117 -27.95 -15.59 -7.52
N LYS A 118 -27.41 -14.46 -7.04
CA LYS A 118 -26.49 -14.40 -5.88
C LYS A 118 -27.14 -13.87 -4.60
N VAL A 119 -28.47 -13.77 -4.54
CA VAL A 119 -29.19 -13.33 -3.34
C VAL A 119 -28.97 -14.35 -2.20
N GLY A 120 -28.39 -13.89 -1.09
CA GLY A 120 -28.06 -14.74 0.07
C GLY A 120 -26.75 -15.54 -0.05
N ALA A 121 -25.85 -15.15 -0.96
CA ALA A 121 -24.53 -15.74 -1.09
C ALA A 121 -23.52 -15.04 -0.15
N ALA A 122 -22.75 -15.83 0.60
CA ALA A 122 -21.73 -15.34 1.54
C ALA A 122 -20.45 -16.15 1.42
N PHE A 123 -19.29 -15.48 1.52
CA PHE A 123 -17.97 -16.10 1.36
C PHE A 123 -17.33 -16.52 2.69
N THR A 124 -17.53 -15.72 3.75
CA THR A 124 -16.96 -15.92 5.10
C THR A 124 -17.92 -15.47 6.18
N ASP A 125 -18.03 -16.22 7.28
CA ASP A 125 -18.80 -15.88 8.48
C ASP A 125 -18.03 -16.22 9.77
N ASP A 126 -16.95 -15.48 10.04
CA ASP A 126 -16.18 -15.63 11.28
C ASP A 126 -16.94 -15.11 12.52
N GLY A 127 -18.11 -14.50 12.31
CA GLY A 127 -18.96 -13.99 13.39
C GLY A 127 -19.49 -15.10 14.28
N PHE A 128 -19.84 -16.26 13.69
CA PHE A 128 -20.29 -17.44 14.42
C PHE A 128 -19.21 -17.96 15.38
N ALA A 129 -17.97 -18.17 14.90
CA ALA A 129 -16.86 -18.65 15.71
C ALA A 129 -16.51 -17.69 16.87
N MET A 130 -16.49 -16.37 16.59
CA MET A 130 -16.27 -15.34 17.62
C MET A 130 -17.39 -15.30 18.67
N GLY A 131 -18.65 -15.49 18.26
CA GLY A 131 -19.80 -15.54 19.15
C GLY A 131 -19.77 -16.76 20.08
N VAL A 132 -19.49 -17.95 19.52
CA VAL A 132 -19.34 -19.18 20.28
C VAL A 132 -18.20 -19.07 21.30
N ALA A 133 -17.03 -18.57 20.88
CA ALA A 133 -15.90 -18.36 21.79
C ALA A 133 -16.25 -17.41 22.94
N TYR A 134 -16.98 -16.33 22.66
CA TYR A 134 -17.41 -15.38 23.70
C TYR A 134 -18.38 -16.02 24.70
N ILE A 135 -19.41 -16.73 24.24
CA ILE A 135 -20.41 -17.35 25.13
C ILE A 135 -19.77 -18.46 25.97
N LEU A 136 -18.86 -19.26 25.39
CA LEU A 136 -18.11 -20.26 26.14
C LEU A 136 -17.26 -19.65 27.25
N LYS A 137 -16.60 -18.50 27.01
CA LYS A 137 -15.88 -17.77 28.06
C LYS A 137 -16.84 -17.18 29.10
N LEU A 138 -17.93 -16.58 28.65
CA LEU A 138 -18.93 -15.96 29.51
C LEU A 138 -19.51 -16.95 30.52
N LEU A 139 -19.75 -18.18 30.08
CA LEU A 139 -20.31 -19.27 30.91
C LEU A 139 -19.26 -20.16 31.60
N ASP A 140 -17.97 -19.92 31.33
CA ASP A 140 -16.84 -20.71 31.84
C ASP A 140 -16.85 -22.20 31.43
N GLN A 141 -17.22 -22.47 30.18
CA GLN A 141 -17.48 -23.84 29.68
C GLN A 141 -16.42 -24.37 28.71
N TYR A 142 -15.21 -23.80 28.71
CA TYR A 142 -14.18 -24.22 27.77
C TYR A 142 -13.73 -25.67 28.01
N HIS A 143 -13.52 -26.04 29.26
CA HIS A 143 -13.06 -27.37 29.63
C HIS A 143 -14.13 -28.44 29.32
N GLU A 144 -15.39 -28.14 29.65
CA GLU A 144 -16.53 -29.01 29.38
C GLU A 144 -16.72 -29.21 27.87
N PHE A 145 -16.59 -28.16 27.06
CA PHE A 145 -16.64 -28.28 25.61
C PHE A 145 -15.46 -29.10 25.04
N ASP A 146 -14.24 -28.88 25.52
CA ASP A 146 -13.05 -29.60 25.08
C ASP A 146 -13.13 -31.10 25.43
N SER A 147 -13.76 -31.44 26.56
CA SER A 147 -14.00 -32.83 26.99
C SER A 147 -14.90 -33.63 26.06
N LEU A 148 -15.72 -32.96 25.23
CA LEU A 148 -16.56 -33.64 24.23
C LEU A 148 -15.75 -34.21 23.06
N HIS A 149 -14.50 -33.77 22.88
CA HIS A 149 -13.65 -34.11 21.72
C HIS A 149 -14.42 -34.02 20.39
N TRP A 150 -15.30 -33.03 20.25
CA TRP A 150 -16.28 -32.96 19.16
C TRP A 150 -15.62 -32.88 17.78
N PHE A 151 -14.69 -31.95 17.58
CA PHE A 151 -13.99 -31.80 16.30
C PHE A 151 -13.17 -33.04 15.93
N GLN A 152 -12.60 -33.74 16.91
CA GLN A 152 -11.89 -35.00 16.69
C GLN A 152 -12.87 -36.11 16.28
N SER A 153 -14.01 -36.23 16.98
CA SER A 153 -15.08 -37.17 16.65
C SER A 153 -15.66 -36.94 15.24
N VAL A 154 -15.84 -35.68 14.84
CA VAL A 154 -16.29 -35.31 13.49
C VAL A 154 -15.25 -35.70 12.43
N LYS A 155 -13.96 -35.42 12.70
CA LYS A 155 -12.85 -35.78 11.81
C LYS A 155 -12.77 -37.31 11.61
N ASP A 156 -12.96 -38.07 12.68
CA ASP A 156 -12.91 -39.53 12.63
C ASP A 156 -14.14 -40.11 11.91
N LYS A 157 -15.34 -39.53 12.12
CA LYS A 157 -16.56 -39.88 11.36
C LYS A 157 -16.36 -39.69 9.86
N TYR A 158 -15.92 -38.51 9.42
CA TYR A 158 -15.72 -38.25 7.98
C TYR A 158 -14.59 -39.09 7.39
N ARG A 159 -13.55 -39.41 8.16
CA ARG A 159 -12.50 -40.34 7.73
C ARG A 159 -13.04 -41.75 7.51
N ALA A 160 -13.82 -42.26 8.46
CA ALA A 160 -14.44 -43.59 8.36
C ALA A 160 -15.46 -43.69 7.22
N GLU A 161 -16.29 -42.65 7.02
CA GLU A 161 -17.23 -42.60 5.89
C GLU A 161 -16.52 -42.55 4.54
N LYS A 162 -15.44 -41.78 4.42
CA LYS A 162 -14.62 -41.74 3.19
C LYS A 162 -13.98 -43.10 2.90
N GLU A 163 -13.44 -43.75 3.91
CA GLU A 163 -12.82 -45.07 3.77
C GLU A 163 -13.86 -46.13 3.36
N LYS A 164 -15.05 -46.11 3.97
CA LYS A 164 -16.18 -46.96 3.56
C LYS A 164 -16.59 -46.73 2.11
N GLN A 165 -16.63 -45.48 1.66
CA GLN A 165 -16.95 -45.14 0.26
C GLN A 165 -15.83 -45.57 -0.70
N ARG A 166 -14.56 -45.46 -0.31
CA ARG A 166 -13.41 -45.93 -1.10
C ARG A 166 -13.38 -47.46 -1.24
N GLN A 167 -13.63 -48.19 -0.15
CA GLN A 167 -13.71 -49.65 -0.18
C GLN A 167 -14.90 -50.15 -1.02
N ALA A 168 -16.05 -49.47 -0.93
CA ALA A 168 -17.20 -49.80 -1.75
C ALA A 168 -16.98 -49.47 -3.25
N MET A 169 -16.14 -48.48 -3.56
CA MET A 169 -15.73 -48.13 -4.92
C MET A 169 -14.80 -49.21 -5.51
N ALA A 170 -13.90 -49.78 -4.70
CA ALA A 170 -13.01 -50.87 -5.12
C ALA A 170 -13.75 -52.19 -5.43
N ASN A 171 -14.93 -52.40 -4.83
CA ASN A 171 -15.70 -53.64 -4.96
C ASN A 171 -16.75 -53.64 -6.09
N ARG A 172 -16.84 -52.59 -6.92
CA ARG A 172 -17.84 -52.50 -8.01
C ARG A 172 -17.22 -52.11 -9.36
N ALA A 173 -17.64 -52.79 -10.42
CA ALA A 173 -17.08 -52.65 -11.78
C ALA A 173 -17.85 -51.68 -12.72
N ASP A 174 -18.96 -51.09 -12.28
CA ASP A 174 -19.79 -50.20 -13.12
C ASP A 174 -19.35 -48.73 -13.03
N GLU A 175 -18.98 -48.12 -14.17
CA GLU A 175 -18.45 -46.75 -14.28
C GLU A 175 -19.44 -45.67 -13.78
N LYS A 176 -20.74 -45.85 -14.03
CA LYS A 176 -21.76 -44.87 -13.61
C LYS A 176 -21.92 -44.85 -12.08
N SER A 177 -21.78 -46.02 -11.47
CA SER A 177 -21.75 -46.18 -10.02
C SER A 177 -20.47 -45.55 -9.42
N GLN A 178 -19.31 -45.73 -10.05
CA GLN A 178 -18.04 -45.12 -9.62
C GLN A 178 -18.04 -43.58 -9.71
N GLN A 179 -18.66 -43.00 -10.73
CA GLN A 179 -18.82 -41.55 -10.86
C GLN A 179 -19.69 -40.95 -9.74
N THR A 180 -20.80 -41.62 -9.41
CA THR A 180 -21.71 -41.18 -8.32
C THR A 180 -20.98 -41.22 -6.98
N MET A 181 -20.20 -42.26 -6.71
CA MET A 181 -19.43 -42.40 -5.47
C MET A 181 -18.27 -41.38 -5.38
N THR A 182 -17.66 -41.03 -6.51
CA THR A 182 -16.62 -39.97 -6.56
C THR A 182 -17.20 -38.60 -6.18
N LEU A 183 -18.43 -38.30 -6.61
CA LEU A 183 -19.14 -37.08 -6.19
C LEU A 183 -19.48 -37.10 -4.69
N THR A 184 -19.84 -38.28 -4.15
CA THR A 184 -20.06 -38.45 -2.71
C THR A 184 -18.80 -38.19 -1.90
N VAL A 185 -17.64 -38.74 -2.32
CA VAL A 185 -16.35 -38.50 -1.64
C VAL A 185 -15.97 -37.02 -1.68
N LYS A 186 -16.13 -36.35 -2.84
CA LYS A 186 -15.88 -34.91 -2.96
C LYS A 186 -16.78 -34.08 -2.03
N ARG A 187 -18.04 -34.47 -1.87
CA ARG A 187 -18.95 -33.80 -0.93
C ARG A 187 -18.47 -33.99 0.52
N LEU A 188 -18.05 -35.20 0.89
CA LEU A 188 -17.47 -35.46 2.22
C LEU A 188 -16.15 -34.70 2.45
N ASP A 189 -15.33 -34.49 1.42
CA ASP A 189 -14.14 -33.62 1.48
C ASP A 189 -14.51 -32.17 1.77
N GLN A 190 -15.55 -31.64 1.11
CA GLN A 190 -16.05 -30.30 1.35
C GLN A 190 -16.56 -30.11 2.79
N TYR A 191 -17.36 -31.05 3.31
CA TYR A 191 -17.81 -30.99 4.70
C TYR A 191 -16.63 -31.02 5.68
N GLN A 192 -15.66 -31.91 5.48
CA GLN A 192 -14.49 -31.98 6.36
C GLN A 192 -13.69 -30.66 6.35
N GLN A 193 -13.46 -30.07 5.17
CA GLN A 193 -12.73 -28.81 5.05
C GLN A 193 -13.43 -27.66 5.79
N GLU A 194 -14.75 -27.58 5.73
CA GLU A 194 -15.52 -26.55 6.45
C GLU A 194 -15.44 -26.74 7.98
N TYR A 195 -15.44 -27.98 8.47
CA TYR A 195 -15.23 -28.25 9.90
C TYR A 195 -13.82 -27.90 10.36
N ASP A 196 -12.80 -28.18 9.55
CA ASP A 196 -11.41 -27.82 9.84
C ASP A 196 -11.26 -26.29 9.90
N LEU A 197 -11.86 -25.55 8.97
CA LEU A 197 -11.88 -24.09 8.97
C LEU A 197 -12.59 -23.54 10.21
N LEU A 198 -13.76 -24.07 10.57
CA LEU A 198 -14.47 -23.66 11.78
C LEU A 198 -13.63 -23.92 13.04
N ASN A 199 -12.91 -25.05 13.11
CA ASN A 199 -12.03 -25.37 14.23
C ASN A 199 -10.88 -24.36 14.35
N TYR A 200 -10.25 -23.98 13.23
CA TYR A 200 -9.21 -22.95 13.22
C TYR A 200 -9.74 -21.57 13.63
N SER A 201 -10.89 -21.16 13.09
CA SER A 201 -11.52 -19.88 13.43
C SER A 201 -11.93 -19.84 14.90
N LEU A 202 -12.47 -20.93 15.45
CA LEU A 202 -12.84 -21.02 16.87
C LEU A 202 -11.61 -21.03 17.78
N SER A 203 -10.57 -21.81 17.44
CA SER A 203 -9.32 -21.84 18.20
C SER A 203 -8.65 -20.47 18.25
N SER A 204 -8.63 -19.77 17.12
CA SER A 204 -8.12 -18.40 17.04
C SER A 204 -8.99 -17.42 17.83
N ALA A 205 -10.32 -17.59 17.78
CA ALA A 205 -11.26 -16.76 18.52
C ALA A 205 -11.07 -16.87 20.05
N ARG A 206 -10.76 -18.06 20.56
CA ARG A 206 -10.52 -18.33 21.99
C ARG A 206 -9.32 -17.55 22.54
N ILE A 207 -8.28 -17.32 21.73
CA ILE A 207 -7.07 -16.58 22.15
C ILE A 207 -7.43 -15.17 22.63
N PHE A 208 -8.43 -14.52 22.01
CA PHE A 208 -8.87 -13.17 22.40
C PHE A 208 -9.52 -13.12 23.80
N PHE A 209 -9.89 -14.26 24.35
CA PHE A 209 -10.57 -14.40 25.65
C PHE A 209 -9.70 -15.14 26.69
N ARG A 210 -8.45 -15.48 26.36
CA ARG A 210 -7.47 -16.19 27.21
C ARG A 210 -6.57 -15.26 28.06
N ALA A 211 -6.84 -13.96 28.14
CA ALA A 211 -6.04 -13.01 28.93
C ALA A 211 -6.04 -13.29 30.46
N ASP A 212 -6.78 -14.31 30.91
CA ASP A 212 -6.70 -14.85 32.26
C ASP A 212 -5.64 -15.95 32.29
N LYS A 213 -4.39 -15.60 32.61
CA LYS A 213 -3.51 -16.59 33.25
C LYS A 213 -3.93 -16.67 34.70
N THR A 214 -4.68 -17.70 35.09
CA THR A 214 -4.60 -18.15 36.48
C THR A 214 -3.27 -18.88 36.63
N ALA A 215 -2.54 -18.62 37.73
CA ALA A 215 -1.22 -19.18 38.00
C ALA A 215 -1.12 -20.73 37.97
N ALA A 216 -2.26 -21.42 37.88
CA ALA A 216 -2.34 -22.86 37.69
C ALA A 216 -1.93 -23.31 36.27
N GLU A 217 -2.23 -22.52 35.22
CA GLU A 217 -2.02 -22.93 33.83
C GLU A 217 -0.56 -22.76 33.35
N GLU A 218 0.20 -21.80 33.92
CA GLU A 218 1.64 -21.64 33.61
C GLU A 218 2.53 -22.77 34.17
N ASN A 219 2.06 -23.48 35.20
CA ASN A 219 2.82 -24.56 35.82
C ASN A 219 2.71 -25.90 35.07
N GLU A 220 1.72 -26.06 34.18
CA GLU A 220 1.60 -27.26 33.35
C GLU A 220 2.45 -27.18 32.08
N GLU A 221 2.57 -26.01 31.45
CA GLU A 221 3.45 -25.82 30.27
C GLU A 221 4.93 -25.98 30.62
N LYS A 222 5.37 -25.54 31.82
CA LYS A 222 6.76 -25.71 32.27
C LYS A 222 7.14 -27.16 32.63
N LYS A 223 6.17 -28.06 32.76
CA LYS A 223 6.43 -29.50 32.99
C LYS A 223 6.52 -30.32 31.70
N ALA A 224 6.10 -29.77 30.56
CA ALA A 224 6.09 -30.46 29.28
C ALA A 224 7.44 -30.35 28.53
N ASP A 225 8.17 -29.26 28.73
CA ASP A 225 9.50 -29.06 28.12
C ASP A 225 10.61 -29.44 29.12
N GLY A 226 10.99 -30.71 29.09
CA GLY A 226 12.03 -31.26 29.97
C GLY A 226 13.43 -30.81 29.58
N GLU A 227 14.07 -30.03 30.46
CA GLU A 227 15.54 -29.98 30.63
C GLU A 227 15.92 -30.03 32.12
N PRO A 228 17.06 -30.65 32.48
CA PRO A 228 17.28 -31.21 33.80
C PRO A 228 17.74 -30.19 34.84
N SER A 229 17.13 -30.27 36.02
CA SER A 229 17.56 -29.61 37.24
C SER A 229 18.88 -30.23 37.75
N THR A 230 19.91 -29.39 37.94
CA THR A 230 20.97 -29.68 38.90
C THR A 230 20.74 -28.84 40.15
N SER A 231 20.43 -29.55 41.22
CA SER A 231 20.18 -29.06 42.57
C SER A 231 21.49 -28.83 43.33
N SER A 232 21.58 -27.72 44.06
CA SER A 232 22.22 -27.70 45.38
C SER A 232 21.79 -26.47 46.18
N ASP A 233 20.86 -26.71 47.11
CA ASP A 233 20.54 -25.92 48.32
C ASP A 233 21.73 -25.86 49.31
N PRO A 234 21.68 -25.19 50.49
CA PRO A 234 20.73 -24.19 51.03
C PRO A 234 21.42 -23.01 51.81
N ALA A 235 20.65 -22.00 52.30
CA ALA A 235 20.60 -21.60 53.73
C ALA A 235 20.01 -20.18 54.04
N GLN A 236 18.92 -20.20 54.82
CA GLN A 236 18.58 -19.40 56.02
C GLN A 236 18.54 -17.85 56.04
N ALA A 237 17.35 -17.30 56.38
CA ALA A 237 17.00 -16.61 57.65
C ALA A 237 15.93 -15.50 57.44
N THR A 238 14.63 -15.75 57.62
CA THR A 238 13.75 -15.41 58.78
C THR A 238 13.76 -13.96 59.32
N SER A 239 12.61 -13.25 59.20
CA SER A 239 11.73 -12.70 60.29
C SER A 239 10.81 -11.59 59.73
N GLN A 240 9.47 -11.80 59.68
CA GLN A 240 8.40 -11.30 60.60
C GLN A 240 8.35 -9.76 60.74
N THR A 241 7.23 -9.06 60.51
CA THR A 241 6.03 -9.07 61.39
C THR A 241 4.73 -8.56 60.73
N THR A 242 3.64 -9.12 61.21
CA THR A 242 2.18 -8.87 61.08
C THR A 242 1.66 -7.52 61.58
N THR A 243 0.52 -7.05 61.03
CA THR A 243 -0.72 -6.66 61.78
C THR A 243 -1.92 -6.36 60.84
N THR A 244 -3.11 -6.84 61.24
CA THR A 244 -4.49 -6.42 60.88
C THR A 244 -5.27 -6.28 62.23
N PRO A 245 -6.58 -5.95 62.37
CA PRO A 245 -7.71 -5.81 61.41
C PRO A 245 -8.80 -4.72 61.74
N ALA A 246 -9.99 -4.84 61.09
CA ALA A 246 -11.38 -4.50 61.52
C ALA A 246 -12.10 -3.34 60.76
N ASP A 247 -13.09 -3.65 59.88
CA ASP A 247 -14.58 -3.65 60.05
C ASP A 247 -15.22 -2.26 59.72
N SER A 248 -16.41 -2.05 59.14
CA SER A 248 -17.59 -2.85 58.79
C SER A 248 -18.56 -2.02 57.90
N SER A 249 -19.34 -2.69 57.04
CA SER A 249 -20.73 -2.42 56.56
C SER A 249 -21.25 -1.02 56.17
N VAL A 250 -21.95 -0.92 55.02
CA VAL A 250 -23.40 -0.58 54.85
C VAL A 250 -23.70 -0.20 53.37
N SER A 251 -24.57 -0.97 52.70
CA SER A 251 -25.34 -0.62 51.48
C SER A 251 -26.55 0.28 51.87
N PRO A 252 -27.28 1.08 51.02
CA PRO A 252 -27.82 0.77 49.67
C PRO A 252 -28.06 2.08 48.79
N PRO A 253 -29.10 2.25 47.93
CA PRO A 253 -29.53 1.62 46.66
C PRO A 253 -29.57 2.64 45.46
N PRO A 254 -30.53 2.63 44.50
CA PRO A 254 -30.31 2.28 43.10
C PRO A 254 -30.45 3.46 42.09
N ALA A 255 -30.11 3.17 40.83
CA ALA A 255 -30.08 4.06 39.69
C ALA A 255 -31.46 4.66 39.27
N ALA A 256 -31.41 5.89 38.76
CA ALA A 256 -32.40 6.55 37.90
C ALA A 256 -31.65 7.47 36.90
N PRO A 257 -32.25 7.89 35.76
CA PRO A 257 -31.72 7.62 34.43
C PRO A 257 -30.98 8.79 33.77
N ALA A 258 -30.31 8.45 32.67
CA ALA A 258 -29.47 9.29 31.82
C ALA A 258 -30.06 10.66 31.43
N SER A 259 -29.18 11.66 31.37
CA SER A 259 -29.36 12.92 30.63
C SER A 259 -28.14 13.17 29.72
N PRO A 260 -28.31 13.85 28.57
CA PRO A 260 -27.32 13.88 27.50
C PRO A 260 -26.14 14.82 27.81
N ALA A 261 -24.93 14.37 27.45
CA ALA A 261 -23.67 15.06 27.71
C ALA A 261 -23.50 16.37 26.92
N ALA A 262 -22.95 17.38 27.61
CA ALA A 262 -22.56 18.68 27.07
C ALA A 262 -21.19 18.63 26.34
N PRO A 263 -20.91 19.55 25.39
CA PRO A 263 -19.63 19.62 24.66
C PRO A 263 -18.47 20.19 25.51
N PRO A 264 -17.21 19.83 25.19
CA PRO A 264 -16.01 20.21 25.96
C PRO A 264 -15.51 21.65 25.65
N PRO A 265 -14.70 22.25 26.55
CA PRO A 265 -14.18 23.62 26.42
C PRO A 265 -12.98 23.76 25.45
N PRO A 266 -12.72 24.97 24.91
CA PRO A 266 -11.62 25.23 23.96
C PRO A 266 -10.24 25.47 24.62
N ALA A 267 -9.18 25.18 23.86
CA ALA A 267 -7.76 25.22 24.23
C ALA A 267 -7.12 26.64 24.24
N PRO A 268 -6.01 26.86 24.99
CA PRO A 268 -5.32 28.15 25.08
C PRO A 268 -4.36 28.44 23.90
N ALA A 269 -4.07 29.73 23.69
CA ALA A 269 -3.29 30.29 22.57
C ALA A 269 -1.75 30.25 22.78
N PRO A 270 -0.93 30.28 21.70
CA PRO A 270 0.54 30.18 21.75
C PRO A 270 1.26 31.50 22.13
N PRO A 271 2.53 31.43 22.62
CA PRO A 271 3.32 32.59 23.02
C PRO A 271 4.00 33.33 21.83
N PRO A 272 4.42 34.60 22.01
CA PRO A 272 4.98 35.43 20.93
C PRO A 272 6.50 35.21 20.70
N PRO A 273 7.05 35.60 19.53
CA PRO A 273 8.47 35.45 19.17
C PRO A 273 9.40 36.52 19.81
N PRO A 274 10.73 36.27 19.88
CA PRO A 274 11.70 37.12 20.57
C PRO A 274 12.04 38.40 19.79
N GLY A 275 12.32 39.48 20.53
CA GLY A 275 12.56 40.82 20.01
C GLY A 275 13.89 40.98 19.27
N GLY A 276 13.81 41.35 17.99
CA GLY A 276 14.90 41.97 17.23
C GLY A 276 14.74 43.49 17.24
N ALA A 277 15.86 44.20 17.44
CA ALA A 277 15.95 45.66 17.47
C ALA A 277 15.54 46.31 16.12
N PRO A 278 14.82 47.45 16.12
CA PRO A 278 14.61 48.22 14.90
C PRO A 278 15.64 49.36 14.77
N SER A 279 16.39 49.32 13.67
CA SER A 279 17.07 50.47 13.09
C SER A 279 16.06 51.45 12.48
N SER A 280 16.21 52.73 12.87
CA SER A 280 15.94 53.97 12.12
C SER A 280 14.61 54.18 11.34
N SER A 281 13.93 55.25 11.77
CA SER A 281 13.23 56.31 11.00
C SER A 281 11.83 56.06 10.44
N SER A 282 10.82 56.69 11.07
CA SER A 282 9.83 57.63 10.46
C SER A 282 8.65 57.90 11.43
N PRO A 283 7.92 59.04 11.30
CA PRO A 283 7.59 59.90 12.43
C PRO A 283 6.28 59.57 13.17
N SER A 284 6.27 59.93 14.45
CA SER A 284 5.11 59.97 15.33
C SER A 284 4.06 60.97 14.84
N SER A 285 2.89 60.48 14.43
CA SER A 285 1.66 61.29 14.37
C SER A 285 0.75 60.91 15.53
N THR A 286 0.71 61.77 16.55
CA THR A 286 -0.35 61.80 17.56
C THR A 286 -1.71 62.01 16.90
N PRO A 287 -2.77 61.24 17.22
CA PRO A 287 -4.11 61.55 16.74
C PRO A 287 -4.69 62.70 17.58
N THR A 288 -4.42 63.91 17.14
CA THR A 288 -5.13 65.11 17.58
C THR A 288 -6.48 65.15 16.86
N SER A 289 -7.50 64.49 17.40
CA SER A 289 -8.89 64.79 17.02
C SER A 289 -9.83 64.57 18.20
N ALA A 290 -10.42 65.67 18.67
CA ALA A 290 -11.50 65.67 19.66
C ALA A 290 -12.64 64.71 19.25
N PRO A 291 -13.36 64.11 20.21
CA PRO A 291 -14.53 63.30 19.90
C PRO A 291 -15.56 64.14 19.11
N PRO A 292 -16.23 63.56 18.10
CA PRO A 292 -17.20 64.31 17.30
C PRO A 292 -18.33 64.85 18.20
N PRO A 293 -18.87 66.04 17.89
CA PRO A 293 -19.88 66.68 18.72
C PRO A 293 -21.08 65.75 18.96
N PRO A 294 -21.73 65.81 20.15
CA PRO A 294 -22.86 64.95 20.50
C PRO A 294 -24.01 65.02 19.47
N MET A 295 -24.15 66.13 18.76
CA MET A 295 -25.10 66.30 17.66
C MET A 295 -24.84 65.37 16.46
N VAL A 296 -23.57 65.07 16.13
CA VAL A 296 -23.24 64.13 15.03
C VAL A 296 -23.62 62.72 15.43
N ARG A 297 -23.44 62.35 16.71
CA ARG A 297 -23.86 61.04 17.23
C ARG A 297 -25.38 60.88 17.20
N GLN A 298 -26.11 61.93 17.58
CA GLN A 298 -27.57 61.92 17.59
C GLN A 298 -28.17 61.94 16.18
N ALA A 299 -27.58 62.69 15.24
CA ALA A 299 -28.00 62.74 13.84
C ALA A 299 -27.61 61.51 13.01
N CYS A 300 -26.64 60.71 13.50
CA CYS A 300 -26.16 59.49 12.86
C CYS A 300 -26.52 58.23 13.65
N ASP A 301 -27.49 58.30 14.57
CA ASP A 301 -27.87 57.14 15.36
C ASP A 301 -28.64 56.14 14.49
N CYS A 302 -27.97 55.02 14.18
CA CYS A 302 -28.54 53.92 13.40
C CYS A 302 -29.10 52.82 14.31
N SER A 303 -29.35 53.11 15.59
CA SER A 303 -29.95 52.19 16.57
C SER A 303 -31.30 51.61 16.13
N PHE A 304 -32.02 52.23 15.21
CA PHE A 304 -33.26 51.64 14.66
C PHE A 304 -33.03 50.33 13.89
N PHE A 305 -31.84 50.10 13.32
CA PHE A 305 -31.49 48.81 12.71
C PHE A 305 -31.41 47.68 13.73
N TYR A 306 -31.12 48.00 15.01
CA TYR A 306 -31.16 47.05 16.12
C TYR A 306 -32.59 46.62 16.46
N LEU A 307 -33.58 47.50 16.27
CA LEU A 307 -34.99 47.23 16.57
C LEU A 307 -35.72 46.50 15.42
N HIS A 308 -35.27 46.68 14.17
CA HIS A 308 -35.91 46.09 12.99
C HIS A 308 -35.10 44.93 12.37
N ARG A 309 -35.24 43.74 12.96
CA ARG A 309 -34.52 42.50 12.59
C ARG A 309 -34.70 42.04 11.13
N VAL A 310 -35.76 42.48 10.44
CA VAL A 310 -36.09 42.07 9.06
C VAL A 310 -35.31 42.87 8.01
N ILE A 311 -34.84 44.07 8.35
CA ILE A 311 -34.24 44.99 7.36
C ILE A 311 -32.80 44.58 7.03
N LEU A 312 -32.04 44.11 8.02
CA LEU A 312 -30.63 43.78 7.86
C LEU A 312 -30.38 42.61 6.88
N PRO A 313 -31.08 41.47 6.95
CA PRO A 313 -30.95 40.39 5.97
C PRO A 313 -31.25 40.85 4.54
N ASN A 314 -32.35 41.59 4.34
CA ASN A 314 -32.75 42.08 3.02
C ASN A 314 -31.73 43.06 2.43
N TYR A 315 -31.13 43.91 3.27
CA TYR A 315 -30.08 44.83 2.86
C TYR A 315 -28.77 44.12 2.50
N LEU A 316 -28.41 43.06 3.23
CA LEU A 316 -27.23 42.23 2.90
C LEU A 316 -27.43 41.47 1.58
N THR A 317 -28.65 40.98 1.34
CA THR A 317 -29.04 40.36 0.06
C THR A 317 -28.97 41.37 -1.08
N ASP A 318 -29.49 42.59 -0.89
CA ASP A 318 -29.42 43.66 -1.90
C ASP A 318 -27.96 44.09 -2.19
N ILE A 319 -27.09 44.18 -1.18
CA ILE A 319 -25.65 44.42 -1.38
C ILE A 319 -25.01 43.32 -2.23
N PHE A 320 -25.41 42.06 -2.04
CA PHE A 320 -24.91 40.95 -2.82
C PHE A 320 -25.45 40.93 -4.26
N GLU A 321 -26.72 41.32 -4.45
CA GLU A 321 -27.37 41.37 -5.77
C GLU A 321 -26.94 42.60 -6.59
N ASN A 322 -26.69 43.74 -5.95
CA ASN A 322 -26.38 45.04 -6.56
C ASN A 322 -25.04 45.61 -6.02
N ILE A 323 -23.92 45.08 -6.54
CA ILE A 323 -22.56 45.44 -6.11
C ILE A 323 -22.11 46.77 -6.72
N THR A 324 -22.69 47.89 -6.26
CA THR A 324 -22.32 49.24 -6.76
C THR A 324 -21.34 49.95 -5.83
N ASP A 325 -21.49 49.80 -4.51
CA ASP A 325 -20.61 50.41 -3.50
C ASP A 325 -20.54 49.54 -2.23
N PRO A 326 -19.67 48.51 -2.20
CA PRO A 326 -19.61 47.56 -1.10
C PRO A 326 -19.01 48.14 0.18
N HIS A 327 -18.41 49.35 0.15
CA HIS A 327 -17.92 50.01 1.35
C HIS A 327 -19.04 50.58 2.23
N ARG A 328 -20.28 50.67 1.72
CA ARG A 328 -21.47 51.08 2.49
C ARG A 328 -21.77 50.16 3.68
N ILE A 329 -21.30 48.91 3.61
CA ILE A 329 -21.40 47.95 4.71
C ILE A 329 -20.70 48.44 5.98
N HIS A 330 -19.62 49.23 5.84
CA HIS A 330 -18.94 49.85 6.99
C HIS A 330 -19.79 50.94 7.64
N GLY A 331 -20.56 51.70 6.86
CA GLY A 331 -21.44 52.74 7.40
C GLY A 331 -22.54 52.19 8.29
N LEU A 332 -23.02 50.99 7.97
CA LEU A 332 -24.02 50.26 8.74
C LEU A 332 -23.43 49.65 10.02
N CYS A 333 -22.28 48.99 9.92
CA CYS A 333 -21.66 48.30 11.07
C CYS A 333 -20.94 49.25 12.04
N SER A 334 -20.38 50.36 11.56
CA SER A 334 -19.57 51.29 12.35
C SER A 334 -20.40 52.19 13.29
N LYS A 335 -21.73 52.14 13.21
CA LYS A 335 -22.66 53.00 13.98
C LYS A 335 -23.59 52.23 14.91
N ASN A 336 -23.21 51.02 15.32
CA ASN A 336 -23.92 50.27 16.36
C ASN A 336 -23.52 50.77 17.77
N GLY A 337 -23.92 51.98 18.12
CA GLY A 337 -23.78 52.55 19.48
C GLY A 337 -24.79 52.01 20.49
N CYS A 338 -25.56 50.96 20.15
CA CYS A 338 -26.77 50.57 20.87
C CYS A 338 -26.55 49.86 22.22
N LEU A 339 -25.31 49.48 22.57
CA LEU A 339 -25.04 48.75 23.82
C LEU A 339 -25.00 49.64 25.09
N ARG A 340 -25.24 50.95 24.99
CA ARG A 340 -25.16 51.83 26.18
C ARG A 340 -26.50 52.12 26.87
N HIS A 341 -27.65 51.67 26.34
CA HIS A 341 -28.96 52.05 26.86
C HIS A 341 -29.94 50.91 27.20
N THR A 342 -29.49 49.65 27.27
CA THR A 342 -30.31 48.55 27.83
C THR A 342 -29.74 48.08 29.17
N ALA A 343 -30.54 48.22 30.23
CA ALA A 343 -30.14 48.14 31.64
C ALA A 343 -29.89 46.72 32.20
N THR A 344 -29.50 45.73 31.38
CA THR A 344 -29.17 44.37 31.85
C THR A 344 -27.85 43.87 31.21
N PRO A 345 -26.73 43.94 31.94
CA PRO A 345 -25.40 43.77 31.38
C PRO A 345 -24.83 42.37 31.64
N THR A 346 -25.10 41.37 30.79
CA THR A 346 -24.12 40.30 30.44
C THR A 346 -24.64 39.26 29.42
N GLU A 347 -25.94 38.94 29.36
CA GLU A 347 -26.42 37.80 28.52
C GLU A 347 -26.94 38.18 27.12
N LEU A 348 -27.39 39.42 26.90
CA LEU A 348 -27.90 39.86 25.59
C LEU A 348 -26.84 40.07 24.48
N PRO A 349 -25.59 40.52 24.75
CA PRO A 349 -24.63 40.83 23.68
C PRO A 349 -24.22 39.62 22.84
N ASP A 350 -24.00 38.45 23.47
CA ASP A 350 -23.45 37.26 22.80
C ASP A 350 -24.47 36.50 21.95
N ALA A 351 -25.74 36.49 22.36
CA ALA A 351 -26.81 35.87 21.59
C ALA A 351 -27.13 36.70 20.34
N HIS A 352 -27.10 38.03 20.46
CA HIS A 352 -27.34 38.94 19.35
C HIS A 352 -26.13 39.09 18.42
N ASP A 353 -24.89 39.04 18.92
CA ASP A 353 -23.70 38.97 18.05
C ASP A 353 -23.72 37.69 17.19
N ARG A 354 -24.12 36.55 17.78
CA ARG A 354 -24.33 35.30 17.05
C ARG A 354 -25.45 35.39 16.02
N GLU A 355 -26.57 36.03 16.35
CA GLU A 355 -27.72 36.22 15.45
C GLU A 355 -27.34 37.13 14.25
N ILE A 356 -26.71 38.27 14.50
CA ILE A 356 -26.27 39.21 13.45
C ILE A 356 -25.18 38.57 12.58
N TYR A 357 -24.21 37.88 13.19
CA TYR A 357 -23.20 37.13 12.44
C TYR A 357 -23.84 36.01 11.62
N GLY A 358 -24.89 35.37 12.12
CA GLY A 358 -25.73 34.41 11.39
C GLY A 358 -26.29 35.02 10.11
N TYR A 359 -26.90 36.20 10.19
CA TYR A 359 -27.42 36.91 9.02
C TYR A 359 -26.32 37.30 8.02
N PHE A 360 -25.15 37.73 8.49
CA PHE A 360 -23.98 37.97 7.63
C PHE A 360 -23.50 36.70 6.94
N LYS A 361 -23.48 35.58 7.67
CA LYS A 361 -23.03 34.29 7.13
C LYS A 361 -24.00 33.74 6.09
N GLU A 362 -25.30 33.80 6.34
CA GLU A 362 -26.33 33.21 5.48
C GLU A 362 -26.62 34.06 4.25
N ASN A 363 -26.70 35.38 4.40
CA ASN A 363 -27.16 36.27 3.30
C ASN A 363 -26.02 36.89 2.49
N LEU A 364 -24.79 36.90 3.00
CA LEU A 364 -23.64 37.50 2.29
C LEU A 364 -22.48 36.52 2.09
N LEU A 365 -21.92 35.94 3.17
CA LEU A 365 -20.69 35.16 3.07
C LEU A 365 -20.87 33.82 2.35
N SER A 366 -21.91 33.05 2.70
CA SER A 366 -22.14 31.73 2.09
C SER A 366 -22.55 31.83 0.62
N PRO A 367 -23.47 32.75 0.22
CA PRO A 367 -23.80 32.98 -1.18
C PRO A 367 -22.58 33.44 -2.00
N LEU A 368 -21.73 34.30 -1.42
CA LEU A 368 -20.48 34.74 -2.06
C LEU A 368 -19.51 33.58 -2.29
N CYS A 369 -19.29 32.74 -1.28
CA CYS A 369 -18.45 31.55 -1.41
C CYS A 369 -18.95 30.61 -2.52
N GLN A 370 -20.25 30.31 -2.54
CA GLN A 370 -20.85 29.43 -3.54
C GLN A 370 -20.80 30.03 -4.95
N ALA A 371 -21.01 31.34 -5.09
CA ALA A 371 -20.95 32.02 -6.38
C ALA A 371 -19.53 32.00 -6.96
N ILE A 372 -18.51 32.30 -6.14
CA ILE A 372 -17.10 32.25 -6.56
C ILE A 372 -16.70 30.82 -6.93
N GLU A 373 -17.07 29.84 -6.13
CA GLU A 373 -16.78 28.42 -6.42
C GLU A 373 -17.44 27.95 -7.71
N THR A 374 -18.71 28.32 -7.94
CA THR A 374 -19.46 27.96 -9.15
C THR A 374 -18.86 28.61 -10.39
N ASP A 375 -18.49 29.90 -10.30
CA ASP A 375 -17.81 30.61 -11.39
C ASP A 375 -16.47 29.95 -11.75
N LEU A 376 -15.62 29.65 -10.76
CA LEU A 376 -14.35 28.94 -10.97
C LEU A 376 -14.55 27.57 -11.63
N ARG A 377 -15.59 26.81 -11.21
CA ARG A 377 -15.89 25.50 -11.82
C ARG A 377 -16.32 25.65 -13.27
N LEU A 378 -17.23 26.57 -13.55
CA LEU A 378 -17.74 26.80 -14.90
C LEU A 378 -16.61 27.22 -15.85
N GLN A 379 -15.68 28.05 -15.39
CA GLN A 379 -14.57 28.51 -16.22
C GLN A 379 -13.59 27.41 -16.62
N ILE A 380 -13.25 26.49 -15.72
CA ILE A 380 -12.39 25.36 -16.08
C ILE A 380 -13.08 24.40 -17.02
N HIS A 381 -14.38 24.22 -16.85
CA HIS A 381 -15.18 23.33 -17.69
C HIS A 381 -15.75 24.03 -18.93
N THR A 382 -15.27 25.22 -19.31
CA THR A 382 -15.68 25.93 -20.55
C THR A 382 -15.42 25.11 -21.82
N HIS A 383 -14.48 24.16 -21.78
CA HIS A 383 -14.21 23.23 -22.86
C HIS A 383 -15.28 22.14 -23.02
N LEU A 384 -16.07 21.86 -21.97
CA LEU A 384 -17.33 21.14 -22.11
C LEU A 384 -18.38 22.18 -22.53
N GLN A 385 -18.99 21.99 -23.69
CA GLN A 385 -20.04 22.87 -24.22
C GLN A 385 -21.25 22.93 -23.26
N LEU A 386 -21.17 23.79 -22.26
CA LEU A 386 -22.29 24.18 -21.41
C LEU A 386 -22.99 25.37 -22.04
N ASP A 387 -24.31 25.46 -21.83
CA ASP A 387 -25.24 26.39 -22.50
C ASP A 387 -24.70 27.80 -22.68
N ASP A 388 -25.04 28.36 -23.85
CA ASP A 388 -24.64 29.66 -24.41
C ASP A 388 -25.04 30.83 -23.49
N ARG A 389 -24.25 31.07 -22.44
CA ARG A 389 -24.45 32.19 -21.51
C ARG A 389 -23.92 33.47 -22.13
N ASN A 390 -24.73 34.04 -23.01
CA ASN A 390 -24.49 35.36 -23.57
C ASN A 390 -24.35 36.40 -22.43
N PRO A 391 -23.21 37.11 -22.32
CA PRO A 391 -22.96 38.09 -21.24
C PRO A 391 -23.97 39.24 -21.22
N PHE A 392 -24.66 39.49 -22.33
CA PHE A 392 -25.74 40.48 -22.43
C PHE A 392 -27.10 39.99 -21.89
N LYS A 393 -27.25 38.69 -21.59
CA LYS A 393 -28.48 38.10 -21.01
C LYS A 393 -28.39 37.78 -19.52
N VAL A 394 -27.21 37.41 -19.01
CA VAL A 394 -27.04 36.92 -17.62
C VAL A 394 -26.43 37.98 -16.70
N GLY A 395 -25.80 39.03 -17.25
CA GLY A 395 -25.09 40.05 -16.49
C GLY A 395 -23.79 39.53 -15.88
N MET A 396 -22.68 40.22 -16.12
CA MET A 396 -21.41 39.93 -15.43
C MET A 396 -21.40 40.63 -14.07
N ARG A 397 -21.37 39.86 -12.98
CA ARG A 397 -21.24 40.39 -11.62
C ARG A 397 -19.76 40.43 -11.24
N ASP A 398 -19.20 41.61 -10.99
CA ASP A 398 -17.83 41.71 -10.49
C ASP A 398 -17.79 41.52 -8.97
N LEU A 399 -17.65 40.26 -8.54
CA LEU A 399 -17.53 39.88 -7.13
C LEU A 399 -16.22 40.37 -6.49
N SER A 400 -15.25 40.83 -7.29
CA SER A 400 -13.93 41.28 -6.83
C SER A 400 -14.02 42.52 -5.93
N HIS A 401 -15.05 43.34 -6.10
CA HIS A 401 -15.27 44.54 -5.28
C HIS A 401 -15.59 44.20 -3.82
N LEU A 402 -16.30 43.09 -3.55
CA LEU A 402 -16.60 42.62 -2.19
C LEU A 402 -15.36 42.06 -1.48
N LEU A 403 -14.42 41.50 -2.23
CA LEU A 403 -13.17 40.93 -1.70
C LEU A 403 -12.13 42.02 -1.36
N ARG A 404 -12.30 43.25 -1.86
CA ARG A 404 -11.45 44.42 -1.55
C ARG A 404 -11.95 45.23 -0.34
N VAL A 405 -13.08 44.85 0.24
CA VAL A 405 -13.63 45.52 1.43
C VAL A 405 -12.68 45.33 2.61
N ARG A 406 -12.44 46.40 3.38
CA ARG A 406 -11.61 46.34 4.58
C ARG A 406 -12.29 45.46 5.65
N PRO A 407 -11.55 44.95 6.65
CA PRO A 407 -12.18 44.20 7.74
C PRO A 407 -13.34 44.99 8.37
N ILE A 408 -14.51 44.37 8.40
CA ILE A 408 -15.73 44.96 8.95
C ILE A 408 -15.71 44.72 10.45
N ARG A 409 -15.76 45.79 11.23
CA ARG A 409 -15.90 45.69 12.69
C ARG A 409 -17.37 45.59 13.05
N LEU A 410 -17.77 44.46 13.62
CA LEU A 410 -19.07 44.23 14.20
C LEU A 410 -18.88 44.02 15.70
N LEU A 411 -19.28 44.99 16.53
CA LEU A 411 -19.04 44.97 17.98
C LEU A 411 -17.54 44.72 18.30
N ASP A 412 -17.22 43.60 18.96
CA ASP A 412 -15.86 43.17 19.29
C ASP A 412 -15.26 42.19 18.27
N ARG A 413 -15.98 41.85 17.19
CA ARG A 413 -15.56 40.92 16.15
C ARG A 413 -15.11 41.65 14.88
N LEU A 414 -13.98 41.21 14.31
CA LEU A 414 -13.48 41.64 13.01
C LEU A 414 -13.81 40.59 11.95
N ILE A 415 -14.63 40.96 10.97
CA ILE A 415 -15.03 40.11 9.85
C ILE A 415 -14.23 40.51 8.62
N ASN A 416 -13.32 39.64 8.18
CA ASN A 416 -12.60 39.80 6.92
C ASN A 416 -13.22 38.87 5.87
N ILE A 417 -13.93 39.47 4.91
CA ILE A 417 -14.63 38.74 3.83
C ILE A 417 -13.63 37.93 3.00
N LYS A 418 -12.48 38.53 2.64
CA LYS A 418 -11.44 37.87 1.84
C LYS A 418 -10.91 36.62 2.54
N ALA A 419 -10.51 36.75 3.80
CA ALA A 419 -9.98 35.63 4.58
C ALA A 419 -11.00 34.49 4.77
N TYR A 420 -12.28 34.84 4.91
CA TYR A 420 -13.36 33.85 5.02
C TYR A 420 -13.53 33.02 3.73
N VAL A 421 -13.50 33.69 2.57
CA VAL A 421 -13.57 33.03 1.25
C VAL A 421 -12.33 32.18 1.00
N GLU A 422 -11.13 32.66 1.35
CA GLU A 422 -9.88 31.90 1.27
C GLU A 422 -9.95 30.61 2.09
N HIS A 423 -10.41 30.71 3.34
CA HIS A 423 -10.56 29.55 4.22
C HIS A 423 -11.59 28.54 3.66
N TYR A 424 -12.73 29.02 3.16
CA TYR A 424 -13.76 28.17 2.55
C TYR A 424 -13.21 27.39 1.35
N LEU A 425 -12.60 28.09 0.39
CA LEU A 425 -12.06 27.46 -0.82
C LEU A 425 -10.92 26.49 -0.49
N ASN A 426 -10.02 26.84 0.44
CA ASN A 426 -8.95 25.95 0.89
C ASN A 426 -9.52 24.66 1.49
N LYS A 427 -10.50 24.77 2.40
CA LYS A 427 -11.15 23.61 3.03
C LYS A 427 -11.91 22.75 2.01
N THR A 428 -12.69 23.38 1.14
CA THR A 428 -13.50 22.66 0.14
C THR A 428 -12.63 21.95 -0.88
N PHE A 429 -11.64 22.62 -1.46
CA PHE A 429 -10.73 22.00 -2.44
C PHE A 429 -9.89 20.89 -1.80
N TYR A 430 -9.43 21.07 -0.57
CA TYR A 430 -8.71 20.00 0.14
C TYR A 430 -9.60 18.77 0.34
N ASN A 431 -10.80 18.95 0.92
CA ASN A 431 -11.73 17.85 1.19
C ASN A 431 -12.17 17.14 -0.10
N LEU A 432 -12.50 17.87 -1.16
CA LEU A 432 -12.88 17.27 -2.44
C LEU A 432 -11.71 16.49 -3.07
N THR A 433 -10.49 17.01 -2.97
CA THR A 433 -9.29 16.28 -3.44
C THR A 433 -9.05 15.00 -2.63
N THR A 434 -9.36 14.99 -1.31
CA THR A 434 -9.24 13.75 -0.51
C THR A 434 -10.30 12.69 -0.86
N VAL A 435 -11.47 13.10 -1.36
CA VAL A 435 -12.53 12.17 -1.80
C VAL A 435 -12.24 11.63 -3.19
N ALA A 436 -11.75 12.48 -4.10
CA ALA A 436 -11.41 12.14 -5.47
C ALA A 436 -10.00 12.63 -5.82
N LEU A 437 -8.99 11.81 -5.53
CA LEU A 437 -7.57 12.14 -5.74
C LEU A 437 -7.24 12.50 -7.19
N HIS A 438 -8.00 12.00 -8.17
CA HIS A 438 -7.74 12.23 -9.60
C HIS A 438 -8.06 13.65 -10.06
N ASP A 439 -8.94 14.36 -9.36
CA ASP A 439 -9.37 15.73 -9.69
C ASP A 439 -8.44 16.81 -9.08
N TRP A 440 -7.34 16.40 -8.45
CA TRP A 440 -6.37 17.30 -7.81
C TRP A 440 -5.86 18.39 -8.77
N LYS A 441 -5.67 18.04 -10.05
CA LYS A 441 -5.18 18.96 -11.08
C LYS A 441 -6.23 20.03 -11.41
N THR A 442 -7.48 19.62 -11.57
CA THR A 442 -8.62 20.51 -11.80
C THR A 442 -8.76 21.51 -10.66
N TYR A 443 -8.66 21.05 -9.40
CA TYR A 443 -8.69 21.95 -8.24
C TYR A 443 -7.44 22.83 -8.12
N GLY A 444 -6.27 22.35 -8.55
CA GLY A 444 -5.06 23.17 -8.67
C GLY A 444 -5.21 24.30 -9.69
N GLU A 445 -5.81 24.02 -10.84
CA GLU A 445 -6.14 25.03 -11.85
C GLU A 445 -7.18 26.04 -11.34
N MET A 446 -8.18 25.60 -10.56
CA MET A 446 -9.15 26.51 -9.89
C MET A 446 -8.46 27.46 -8.93
N LYS A 447 -7.47 26.96 -8.18
CA LYS A 447 -6.69 27.77 -7.24
C LYS A 447 -5.86 28.82 -7.97
N ASN A 448 -5.15 28.44 -9.04
CA ASN A 448 -4.34 29.37 -9.82
C ASN A 448 -5.21 30.48 -10.45
N MET A 449 -6.38 30.13 -10.96
CA MET A 449 -7.33 31.10 -11.52
C MET A 449 -7.86 32.08 -10.46
N ALA A 450 -8.18 31.58 -9.26
CA ALA A 450 -8.61 32.39 -8.14
C ALA A 450 -7.50 33.31 -7.59
N GLN A 451 -6.25 32.83 -7.56
CA GLN A 451 -5.08 33.57 -7.07
C GLN A 451 -4.59 34.64 -8.06
N GLN A 452 -4.44 34.28 -9.34
CA GLN A 452 -3.69 35.11 -10.30
C GLN A 452 -4.56 35.81 -11.35
N GLN A 453 -5.73 35.27 -11.69
CA GLN A 453 -6.48 35.74 -12.88
C GLN A 453 -7.72 36.58 -12.57
N LYS A 454 -8.45 36.30 -11.49
CA LYS A 454 -9.74 36.96 -11.20
C LYS A 454 -9.84 37.67 -9.86
N TYR A 455 -9.57 36.96 -8.76
CA TYR A 455 -10.01 37.40 -7.43
C TYR A 455 -8.86 37.82 -6.49
N CYS A 456 -7.60 37.63 -6.89
CA CYS A 456 -6.41 37.93 -6.08
C CYS A 456 -6.47 37.35 -4.66
N LEU A 457 -7.01 36.13 -4.53
CA LEU A 457 -7.11 35.40 -3.26
C LEU A 457 -5.78 34.74 -2.94
N SER A 458 -5.41 34.66 -1.66
CA SER A 458 -4.23 33.94 -1.18
C SER A 458 -4.62 32.53 -0.74
N LEU A 459 -4.72 31.60 -1.70
CA LEU A 459 -5.01 30.20 -1.40
C LEU A 459 -3.74 29.44 -1.02
N LEU A 460 -3.87 28.44 -0.15
CA LEU A 460 -2.76 27.58 0.23
C LEU A 460 -2.53 26.55 -0.86
N GLU A 461 -1.27 26.30 -1.20
CA GLU A 461 -0.93 25.15 -2.03
C GLU A 461 -1.32 23.88 -1.28
N SER A 462 -2.06 22.98 -1.93
CA SER A 462 -2.39 21.70 -1.32
C SER A 462 -1.12 20.85 -1.31
N HIS A 463 -0.29 20.99 -0.28
CA HIS A 463 0.72 19.99 0.06
C HIS A 463 0.04 18.75 0.67
N LEU A 464 -0.95 18.20 -0.04
CA LEU A 464 -1.22 16.79 0.11
C LEU A 464 0.12 16.09 -0.15
N PRO A 465 0.53 15.10 0.67
CA PRO A 465 1.70 14.30 0.36
C PRO A 465 1.60 13.96 -1.11
N SER A 466 2.67 14.17 -1.87
CA SER A 466 2.72 14.07 -3.33
C SER A 466 2.45 12.64 -3.84
N GLN A 467 1.34 12.05 -3.46
CA GLN A 467 0.56 11.06 -4.17
C GLN A 467 -0.04 11.76 -5.40
N THR A 468 0.83 12.28 -6.26
CA THR A 468 0.52 12.41 -7.69
C THR A 468 -0.13 11.09 -8.09
N LEU A 469 -1.26 11.15 -8.78
CA LEU A 469 -2.01 9.99 -9.27
C LEU A 469 -1.17 8.95 -10.05
N GLU A 470 0.05 9.31 -10.44
CA GLU A 470 1.11 8.42 -10.92
C GLU A 470 1.83 7.64 -9.80
N GLN A 471 1.33 7.57 -8.55
CA GLN A 471 1.86 6.60 -7.59
C GLN A 471 1.15 5.27 -7.79
N GLY A 472 1.70 4.46 -8.70
CA GLY A 472 1.58 3.01 -8.60
C GLY A 472 2.19 2.49 -7.30
N LEU A 473 2.28 1.16 -7.14
CA LEU A 473 2.90 0.49 -5.99
C LEU A 473 4.22 1.16 -5.57
N ASP A 474 4.35 1.48 -4.29
CA ASP A 474 5.55 2.07 -3.71
C ASP A 474 6.71 1.06 -3.72
N VAL A 475 7.95 1.52 -3.92
CA VAL A 475 9.17 0.67 -3.89
C VAL A 475 9.25 -0.09 -2.58
N LEU A 476 8.86 0.53 -1.45
CA LEU A 476 8.86 -0.12 -0.14
C LEU A 476 7.85 -1.28 -0.05
N GLU A 477 6.70 -1.16 -0.73
CA GLU A 477 5.71 -2.23 -0.78
C GLU A 477 6.17 -3.36 -1.70
N ILE A 478 6.75 -3.00 -2.86
CA ILE A 478 7.32 -3.95 -3.81
C ILE A 478 8.48 -4.72 -3.18
N MET A 479 9.40 -4.06 -2.47
CA MET A 479 10.55 -4.73 -1.87
C MET A 479 10.13 -5.72 -0.77
N ARG A 480 9.13 -5.35 0.05
CA ARG A 480 8.59 -6.24 1.12
C ARG A 480 7.89 -7.45 0.53
N ASN A 481 7.23 -7.27 -0.62
CA ASN A 481 6.46 -8.31 -1.30
C ASN A 481 7.07 -8.73 -2.63
N ILE A 482 8.40 -8.73 -2.75
CA ILE A 482 9.10 -8.96 -4.03
C ILE A 482 8.70 -10.29 -4.67
N HIS A 483 8.48 -11.32 -3.85
CA HIS A 483 8.04 -12.64 -4.29
C HIS A 483 6.65 -12.64 -4.96
N VAL A 484 5.74 -11.78 -4.50
CA VAL A 484 4.42 -11.56 -5.13
C VAL A 484 4.59 -10.74 -6.39
N PHE A 485 5.39 -9.68 -6.33
CA PHE A 485 5.60 -8.75 -7.44
C PHE A 485 6.13 -9.46 -8.70
N VAL A 486 7.26 -10.17 -8.58
CA VAL A 486 7.89 -10.87 -9.72
C VAL A 486 7.05 -12.02 -10.30
N SER A 487 6.06 -12.49 -9.54
CA SER A 487 5.14 -13.54 -9.96
C SER A 487 3.88 -12.99 -10.64
N ARG A 488 3.42 -11.80 -10.23
CA ARG A 488 2.18 -11.17 -10.74
C ARG A 488 2.41 -10.13 -11.84
N TYR A 489 3.62 -9.59 -11.94
CA TYR A 489 3.97 -8.58 -12.93
C TYR A 489 4.92 -9.15 -13.99
N MET A 490 4.66 -8.80 -15.24
CA MET A 490 5.55 -9.11 -16.36
C MET A 490 6.41 -7.92 -16.71
N TYR A 491 7.70 -8.17 -16.90
CA TYR A 491 8.66 -7.17 -17.32
C TYR A 491 8.67 -7.00 -18.83
N ASN A 492 8.68 -5.74 -19.28
CA ASN A 492 8.95 -5.36 -20.66
C ASN A 492 10.32 -4.67 -20.73
N LEU A 493 11.26 -5.29 -21.45
CA LEU A 493 12.66 -4.86 -21.54
C LEU A 493 12.81 -3.55 -22.31
N ASN A 494 11.98 -3.35 -23.33
CA ASN A 494 12.06 -2.23 -24.28
C ASN A 494 11.54 -0.94 -23.64
N ASN A 495 10.34 -1.01 -23.07
CA ASN A 495 9.69 0.16 -22.48
C ASN A 495 10.13 0.41 -21.04
N GLN A 496 10.83 -0.54 -20.40
CA GLN A 496 11.15 -0.51 -18.97
C GLN A 496 9.88 -0.27 -18.13
N ILE A 497 8.87 -1.13 -18.35
CA ILE A 497 7.60 -1.09 -17.63
C ILE A 497 7.28 -2.48 -17.12
N PHE A 498 6.75 -2.56 -15.90
CA PHE A 498 6.08 -3.76 -15.40
C PHE A 498 4.58 -3.63 -15.62
N VAL A 499 3.95 -4.70 -16.10
CA VAL A 499 2.50 -4.76 -16.28
C VAL A 499 1.93 -5.93 -15.49
N GLU A 500 0.88 -5.68 -14.73
CA GLU A 500 0.15 -6.71 -13.97
C GLU A 500 -0.46 -7.75 -14.94
N GLN A 501 -0.29 -9.04 -14.66
CA GLN A 501 -0.80 -10.13 -15.51
C GLN A 501 -2.33 -10.20 -15.52
N SER A 502 -2.95 -9.98 -14.38
CA SER A 502 -4.40 -10.02 -14.22
C SER A 502 -4.83 -9.16 -13.05
N SER A 503 -5.85 -8.35 -13.26
CA SER A 503 -6.45 -7.53 -12.22
C SER A 503 -7.95 -7.82 -12.13
N ASN A 504 -8.50 -7.71 -10.92
CA ASN A 504 -9.96 -7.68 -10.72
C ASN A 504 -10.55 -6.32 -11.17
N ASN A 505 -9.70 -5.33 -11.40
CA ASN A 505 -10.08 -4.00 -11.87
C ASN A 505 -10.25 -3.96 -13.39
N LYS A 506 -10.96 -2.94 -13.90
CA LYS A 506 -11.13 -2.71 -15.35
C LYS A 506 -9.81 -2.42 -16.08
N HIS A 507 -8.78 -2.00 -15.33
CA HIS A 507 -7.47 -1.63 -15.84
C HIS A 507 -6.38 -2.45 -15.13
N LEU A 508 -5.30 -2.75 -15.85
CA LEU A 508 -4.11 -3.40 -15.29
C LEU A 508 -3.19 -2.34 -14.68
N ASN A 509 -2.60 -2.66 -13.53
CA ASN A 509 -1.61 -1.78 -12.93
C ASN A 509 -0.30 -1.83 -13.73
N THR A 510 0.35 -0.67 -13.86
CA THR A 510 1.66 -0.56 -14.50
C THR A 510 2.65 0.18 -13.62
N ILE A 511 3.92 -0.24 -13.66
CA ILE A 511 5.00 0.41 -12.93
C ILE A 511 6.05 0.86 -13.93
N ASN A 512 6.34 2.16 -13.91
CA ASN A 512 7.30 2.81 -14.79
C ASN A 512 8.45 3.43 -13.98
N ILE A 513 9.44 3.96 -14.69
CA ILE A 513 10.60 4.63 -14.09
C ILE A 513 10.20 5.85 -13.24
N ARG A 514 9.15 6.59 -13.62
CA ARG A 514 8.69 7.76 -12.88
C ARG A 514 8.12 7.39 -11.51
N HIS A 515 7.37 6.28 -11.42
CA HIS A 515 6.82 5.77 -10.16
C HIS A 515 7.95 5.47 -9.16
N ILE A 516 9.00 4.81 -9.65
CA ILE A 516 10.20 4.50 -8.87
C ILE A 516 10.96 5.77 -8.48
N ALA A 517 11.17 6.70 -9.41
CA ALA A 517 11.82 7.98 -9.11
C ALA A 517 11.04 8.81 -8.07
N ASN A 518 9.70 8.77 -8.12
CA ASN A 518 8.86 9.44 -7.13
C ASN A 518 9.00 8.79 -5.75
N SER A 519 9.02 7.47 -5.68
CA SER A 519 9.27 6.74 -4.42
C SER A 519 10.66 7.04 -3.84
N ILE A 520 11.70 7.07 -4.68
CA ILE A 520 13.06 7.47 -4.27
C ILE A 520 13.10 8.92 -3.79
N ARG A 521 12.35 9.83 -4.43
CA ARG A 521 12.25 11.23 -3.96
C ARG A 521 11.61 11.33 -2.58
N THR A 522 10.60 10.51 -2.30
CA THR A 522 9.90 10.52 -1.01
C THR A 522 10.73 9.91 0.11
N HIS A 523 11.41 8.79 -0.14
CA HIS A 523 12.09 8.02 0.91
C HIS A 523 13.62 8.18 0.92
N GLY A 524 14.18 8.89 -0.05
CA GLY A 524 15.62 9.09 -0.23
C GLY A 524 16.30 7.97 -1.02
N THR A 525 17.53 8.23 -1.47
CA THR A 525 18.33 7.30 -2.29
C THR A 525 18.74 6.02 -1.55
N GLY A 526 18.75 6.03 -0.21
CA GLY A 526 19.07 4.85 0.61
C GLY A 526 18.16 3.63 0.39
N ILE A 527 16.94 3.84 -0.11
CA ILE A 527 16.03 2.73 -0.44
C ILE A 527 16.56 1.86 -1.59
N MET A 528 17.41 2.42 -2.48
CA MET A 528 17.96 1.70 -3.62
C MET A 528 18.83 0.53 -3.14
N ASN A 529 19.80 0.80 -2.25
CA ASN A 529 20.69 -0.21 -1.69
C ASN A 529 19.91 -1.28 -0.89
N THR A 530 18.92 -0.84 -0.12
CA THR A 530 18.03 -1.74 0.62
C THR A 530 17.26 -2.66 -0.33
N THR A 531 16.74 -2.11 -1.44
CA THR A 531 16.01 -2.87 -2.46
C THR A 531 16.90 -3.90 -3.16
N VAL A 532 18.15 -3.54 -3.45
CA VAL A 532 19.16 -4.46 -4.01
C VAL A 532 19.42 -5.62 -3.04
N ASN A 533 19.55 -5.35 -1.73
CA ASN A 533 19.74 -6.38 -0.71
C ASN A 533 18.53 -7.35 -0.61
N PHE A 534 17.30 -6.83 -0.56
CA PHE A 534 16.10 -7.69 -0.58
C PHE A 534 16.02 -8.55 -1.85
N THR A 535 16.41 -7.98 -2.99
CA THR A 535 16.47 -8.72 -4.25
C THR A 535 17.54 -9.80 -4.21
N TYR A 536 18.72 -9.52 -3.65
CA TYR A 536 19.77 -10.51 -3.41
C TYR A 536 19.25 -11.68 -2.55
N GLN A 537 18.57 -11.39 -1.43
CA GLN A 537 17.99 -12.42 -0.57
C GLN A 537 16.94 -13.28 -1.30
N PHE A 538 16.10 -12.64 -2.12
CA PHE A 538 15.14 -13.33 -2.97
C PHE A 538 15.83 -14.23 -4.00
N LEU A 539 16.83 -13.71 -4.70
CA LEU A 539 17.61 -14.45 -5.70
C LEU A 539 18.29 -15.65 -5.06
N ARG A 540 18.92 -15.53 -3.89
CA ARG A 540 19.54 -16.64 -3.17
C ARG A 540 18.57 -17.81 -2.95
N LYS A 541 17.33 -17.53 -2.55
CA LYS A 541 16.29 -18.56 -2.38
C LYS A 541 15.90 -19.21 -3.70
N LYS A 542 15.75 -18.42 -4.78
CA LYS A 542 15.40 -18.95 -6.11
C LYS A 542 16.53 -19.75 -6.73
N PHE A 543 17.77 -19.34 -6.49
CA PHE A 543 18.98 -20.02 -6.92
C PHE A 543 19.19 -21.38 -6.26
N TYR A 544 18.77 -21.53 -5.01
CA TYR A 544 18.71 -22.84 -4.36
C TYR A 544 17.77 -23.80 -5.09
N ILE A 545 16.55 -23.36 -5.41
CA ILE A 545 15.56 -24.14 -6.18
C ILE A 545 16.09 -24.45 -7.59
N PHE A 546 16.73 -23.48 -8.24
CA PHE A 546 17.36 -23.64 -9.55
C PHE A 546 18.44 -24.73 -9.53
N SER A 547 19.30 -24.73 -8.51
CA SER A 547 20.35 -25.74 -8.35
C SER A 547 19.76 -27.13 -8.10
N GLN A 548 18.74 -27.25 -7.24
CA GLN A 548 18.04 -28.50 -7.00
C GLN A 548 17.41 -29.08 -8.26
N PHE A 549 16.80 -28.23 -9.10
CA PHE A 549 16.19 -28.67 -10.36
C PHE A 549 17.21 -29.28 -11.33
N LEU A 550 18.39 -28.68 -11.46
CA LEU A 550 19.46 -29.21 -12.32
C LEU A 550 20.19 -30.40 -11.69
N TYR A 551 20.10 -30.58 -10.37
CA TYR A 551 20.67 -31.72 -9.66
C TYR A 551 19.80 -32.98 -9.80
N ASP A 552 18.50 -32.84 -10.08
CA ASP A 552 17.57 -33.94 -10.30
C ASP A 552 18.11 -34.93 -11.35
N GLU A 553 18.22 -36.21 -10.98
CA GLU A 553 18.80 -37.25 -11.83
C GLU A 553 18.01 -37.47 -13.13
N HIS A 554 16.70 -37.25 -13.16
CA HIS A 554 15.89 -37.36 -14.38
C HIS A 554 16.25 -36.28 -15.40
N ILE A 555 16.55 -35.06 -14.93
CA ILE A 555 16.94 -33.92 -15.77
C ILE A 555 18.41 -34.05 -16.15
N LYS A 556 19.30 -34.21 -15.17
CA LYS A 556 20.75 -34.31 -15.34
C LYS A 556 21.14 -35.43 -16.30
N SER A 557 20.59 -36.63 -16.14
CA SER A 557 20.87 -37.77 -17.01
C SER A 557 20.47 -37.50 -18.47
N LYS A 558 19.39 -36.77 -18.69
CA LYS A 558 18.91 -36.42 -20.03
C LYS A 558 19.79 -35.35 -20.68
N LEU A 559 20.20 -34.33 -19.93
CA LEU A 559 21.12 -33.29 -20.38
C LEU A 559 22.48 -33.86 -20.78
N ILE A 560 23.03 -34.79 -20.00
CA ILE A 560 24.31 -35.45 -20.32
C ILE A 560 24.19 -36.26 -21.63
N LYS A 561 23.07 -36.98 -21.84
CA LYS A 561 22.81 -37.73 -23.08
C LYS A 561 22.71 -36.82 -24.31
N ASP A 562 22.03 -35.68 -24.17
CA ASP A 562 21.88 -34.72 -25.27
C ASP A 562 23.19 -33.99 -25.59
N TRP A 563 23.97 -33.64 -24.56
CA TRP A 563 25.29 -33.08 -24.73
C TRP A 563 26.28 -34.04 -25.40
N LYS A 564 26.28 -35.31 -24.97
CA LYS A 564 27.13 -36.35 -25.58
C LYS A 564 26.80 -36.52 -27.06
N PHE A 565 25.52 -36.58 -27.40
CA PHE A 565 25.10 -36.66 -28.80
C PHE A 565 25.55 -35.46 -29.64
N PHE A 566 25.42 -34.23 -29.11
CA PHE A 566 25.89 -33.05 -29.83
C PHE A 566 27.39 -33.14 -30.10
N ARG A 567 28.21 -33.48 -29.10
CA ARG A 567 29.65 -33.66 -29.30
C ARG A 567 30.00 -34.75 -30.32
N GLU A 568 29.24 -35.83 -30.39
CA GLU A 568 29.50 -36.92 -31.34
C GLU A 568 29.03 -36.60 -32.78
N ASN A 569 27.97 -35.80 -32.94
CA ASN A 569 27.31 -35.60 -34.24
C ASN A 569 27.38 -34.16 -34.78
N HIS A 570 28.01 -33.22 -34.06
CA HIS A 570 28.09 -31.81 -34.46
C HIS A 570 28.67 -31.61 -35.86
N MET A 571 29.59 -32.47 -36.33
CA MET A 571 30.12 -32.38 -37.69
C MET A 571 29.10 -32.76 -38.77
N GLN A 572 28.14 -33.63 -38.46
CA GLN A 572 27.10 -34.07 -39.39
C GLN A 572 25.91 -33.10 -39.45
N THR A 573 25.66 -32.35 -38.38
CA THR A 573 24.59 -31.36 -38.29
C THR A 573 25.06 -29.92 -38.54
N ASP A 574 26.16 -29.72 -39.27
CA ASP A 574 26.69 -28.38 -39.60
C ASP A 574 26.91 -27.51 -38.34
N GLN A 575 27.40 -28.14 -37.27
CA GLN A 575 27.60 -27.57 -35.92
C GLN A 575 26.33 -27.01 -35.25
N LYS A 576 25.14 -27.31 -35.78
CA LYS A 576 23.86 -26.82 -35.26
C LYS A 576 23.19 -27.86 -34.36
N TYR A 577 22.57 -27.39 -33.28
CA TYR A 577 21.76 -28.24 -32.41
C TYR A 577 20.41 -28.58 -33.06
N PRO A 578 20.02 -29.87 -33.20
CA PRO A 578 18.77 -30.25 -33.86
C PRO A 578 17.50 -29.86 -33.08
N VAL A 579 16.60 -29.11 -33.71
CA VAL A 579 15.32 -28.67 -33.12
C VAL A 579 14.40 -29.83 -32.74
N GLU A 580 14.34 -30.88 -33.56
CA GLU A 580 13.52 -32.07 -33.30
C GLU A 580 13.90 -32.77 -31.99
N ARG A 581 15.17 -32.65 -31.58
CA ARG A 581 15.64 -33.21 -30.32
C ARG A 581 15.18 -32.37 -29.14
N ALA A 582 15.19 -31.05 -29.26
CA ALA A 582 14.60 -30.15 -28.27
C ALA A 582 13.09 -30.42 -28.09
N ASP A 583 12.35 -30.64 -29.19
CA ASP A 583 10.93 -31.00 -29.16
C ASP A 583 10.69 -32.35 -28.44
N LYS A 584 11.53 -33.36 -28.75
CA LYS A 584 11.48 -34.67 -28.08
C LYS A 584 11.80 -34.56 -26.59
N PHE A 585 12.77 -33.73 -26.20
CA PHE A 585 13.09 -33.48 -24.80
C PHE A 585 11.89 -32.91 -24.05
N ASN A 586 11.24 -31.88 -24.61
CA ASN A 586 10.04 -31.26 -24.06
C ASN A 586 8.89 -32.26 -23.85
N LYS A 587 8.59 -33.07 -24.87
CA LYS A 587 7.55 -34.11 -24.80
C LYS A 587 7.86 -35.16 -23.73
N ASN A 588 9.12 -35.59 -23.65
CA ASN A 588 9.54 -36.57 -22.65
C ASN A 588 9.39 -36.04 -21.22
N ILE A 589 9.64 -34.75 -20.97
CA ILE A 589 9.46 -34.15 -19.65
C ILE A 589 7.98 -34.00 -19.30
N LYS A 590 7.12 -33.64 -20.25
CA LYS A 590 5.66 -33.61 -20.03
C LYS A 590 5.12 -34.99 -19.59
N ASN A 591 5.76 -36.08 -20.02
CA ASN A 591 5.39 -37.45 -19.63
C ASN A 591 5.83 -37.85 -18.20
N LEU A 592 6.71 -37.09 -17.53
CA LEU A 592 7.15 -37.36 -16.15
C LEU A 592 6.08 -36.98 -15.11
N GLY A 593 5.04 -36.25 -15.51
CA GLY A 593 3.93 -35.82 -14.66
C GLY A 593 3.67 -34.32 -14.74
N LEU A 594 2.43 -33.93 -14.44
CA LEU A 594 1.98 -32.55 -14.33
C LEU A 594 1.69 -32.22 -12.86
N THR A 595 1.93 -30.98 -12.46
CA THR A 595 1.50 -30.49 -11.14
C THR A 595 -0.03 -30.40 -11.03
N PRO A 596 -0.57 -30.20 -9.80
CA PRO A 596 -2.00 -29.96 -9.60
C PRO A 596 -2.57 -28.82 -10.46
N ASP A 597 -1.73 -27.83 -10.79
CA ASP A 597 -2.10 -26.67 -11.61
C ASP A 597 -2.02 -26.94 -13.13
N GLY A 598 -1.57 -28.15 -13.53
CA GLY A 598 -1.44 -28.56 -14.93
C GLY A 598 -0.11 -28.19 -15.59
N ASP A 599 0.86 -27.68 -14.83
CA ASP A 599 2.18 -27.29 -15.33
C ASP A 599 3.16 -28.47 -15.37
N SER A 600 3.96 -28.56 -16.43
CA SER A 600 5.07 -29.51 -16.48
C SER A 600 6.25 -29.04 -15.62
N TYR A 601 7.17 -29.95 -15.30
CA TYR A 601 8.42 -29.59 -14.63
C TYR A 601 9.21 -28.50 -15.38
N LEU A 602 9.17 -28.50 -16.72
CA LEU A 602 9.83 -27.49 -17.53
C LEU A 602 9.10 -26.14 -17.48
N ASP A 603 7.77 -26.13 -17.33
CA ASP A 603 6.97 -24.90 -17.16
C ASP A 603 7.28 -24.21 -15.83
N GLN A 604 7.46 -24.99 -14.76
CA GLN A 604 7.92 -24.48 -13.46
C GLN A 604 9.31 -23.89 -13.56
N PHE A 605 10.23 -24.55 -14.27
CA PHE A 605 11.59 -24.06 -14.47
C PHE A 605 11.64 -22.79 -15.32
N ARG A 606 10.83 -22.71 -16.38
CA ARG A 606 10.63 -21.47 -17.16
C ARG A 606 10.15 -20.34 -16.26
N THR A 607 9.12 -20.59 -15.45
CA THR A 607 8.56 -19.59 -14.52
C THR A 607 9.60 -19.14 -13.48
N LEU A 608 10.42 -20.07 -12.97
CA LEU A 608 11.54 -19.75 -12.08
C LEU A 608 12.55 -18.81 -12.74
N ILE A 609 12.95 -19.09 -13.98
CA ILE A 609 13.89 -18.25 -14.74
C ILE A 609 13.25 -16.89 -15.06
N SER A 610 11.97 -16.84 -15.44
CA SER A 610 11.23 -15.58 -15.63
C SER A 610 11.18 -14.75 -14.35
N GLN A 611 10.94 -15.36 -13.19
CA GLN A 611 10.93 -14.65 -11.90
C GLN A 611 12.32 -14.10 -11.53
N ILE A 612 13.39 -14.86 -11.79
CA ILE A 612 14.77 -14.38 -11.62
C ILE A 612 15.01 -13.17 -12.53
N GLY A 613 14.62 -13.24 -13.80
CA GLY A 613 14.81 -12.13 -14.73
C GLY A 613 13.89 -10.93 -14.46
N ASN A 614 12.67 -11.12 -13.96
CA ASN A 614 11.81 -10.05 -13.48
C ASN A 614 12.46 -9.32 -12.29
N ALA A 615 13.12 -10.04 -11.38
CA ALA A 615 13.90 -9.43 -10.30
C ALA A 615 15.07 -8.60 -10.84
N MET A 616 15.79 -9.09 -11.86
CA MET A 616 16.86 -8.32 -12.53
C MET A 616 16.30 -7.09 -13.27
N GLY A 617 15.15 -7.22 -13.92
CA GLY A 617 14.43 -6.12 -14.54
C GLY A 617 13.98 -5.06 -13.52
N TYR A 618 13.65 -5.48 -12.30
CA TYR A 618 13.32 -4.59 -11.21
C TYR A 618 14.55 -3.81 -10.73
N ILE A 619 15.70 -4.46 -10.55
CA ILE A 619 16.97 -3.77 -10.26
C ILE A 619 17.32 -2.78 -11.37
N ARG A 620 17.12 -3.15 -12.64
CA ARG A 620 17.29 -2.23 -13.76
C ARG A 620 16.43 -0.98 -13.61
N MET A 621 15.17 -1.16 -13.23
CA MET A 621 14.23 -0.06 -13.07
C MET A 621 14.56 0.82 -11.87
N ILE A 622 15.01 0.24 -10.75
CA ILE A 622 15.51 0.97 -9.58
C ILE A 622 16.70 1.84 -9.95
N ARG A 623 17.66 1.28 -10.70
CA ARG A 623 18.79 2.04 -11.26
C ARG A 623 18.32 3.20 -12.14
N SER A 624 17.45 2.94 -13.12
CA SER A 624 16.92 3.97 -14.01
C SER A 624 16.14 5.05 -13.25
N GLY A 625 15.36 4.67 -12.23
CA GLY A 625 14.59 5.59 -11.38
C GLY A 625 15.49 6.46 -10.51
N GLY A 626 16.55 5.89 -9.94
CA GLY A 626 17.57 6.62 -9.19
C GLY A 626 18.31 7.63 -10.07
N LEU A 627 18.73 7.21 -11.27
CA LEU A 627 19.38 8.10 -12.24
C LEU A 627 18.44 9.23 -12.67
N HIS A 628 17.17 8.94 -12.92
CA HIS A 628 16.17 9.96 -13.27
C HIS A 628 15.91 10.94 -12.10
N CYS A 629 15.95 10.47 -10.86
CA CYS A 629 15.84 11.34 -9.69
C CYS A 629 17.06 12.27 -9.58
N CYS A 630 18.27 11.72 -9.68
CA CYS A 630 19.52 12.48 -9.59
C CYS A 630 19.66 13.46 -10.75
N SER A 631 19.36 13.04 -11.99
CA SER A 631 19.41 13.88 -13.19
C SER A 631 18.51 15.11 -13.10
N ASN A 632 17.31 14.97 -12.54
CA ASN A 632 16.43 16.12 -12.32
C ASN A 632 16.97 17.09 -11.25
N ALA A 633 17.68 16.57 -10.23
CA ALA A 633 18.27 17.38 -9.18
C ALA A 633 19.51 18.15 -9.66
N ILE A 634 20.36 17.52 -10.49
CA ILE A 634 21.62 18.10 -10.98
C ILE A 634 21.46 18.89 -12.29
N ARG A 635 20.25 19.02 -12.85
CA ARG A 635 20.00 19.69 -14.15
C ARG A 635 20.51 21.14 -14.21
N PHE A 636 20.71 21.78 -13.05
CA PHE A 636 21.17 23.15 -12.94
C PHE A 636 22.68 23.27 -12.66
N ILE A 637 23.38 22.15 -12.56
CA ILE A 637 24.83 22.10 -12.38
C ILE A 637 25.45 22.06 -13.79
N PRO A 638 26.24 23.08 -14.19
CA PRO A 638 26.78 23.18 -15.55
C PRO A 638 27.75 22.05 -15.91
N ASP A 639 28.62 21.67 -14.97
CA ASP A 639 29.58 20.58 -15.11
C ASP A 639 29.58 19.71 -13.84
N ILE A 640 29.44 18.40 -14.01
CA ILE A 640 29.40 17.42 -12.92
C ILE A 640 30.82 16.94 -12.57
N GLU A 641 31.76 17.07 -13.50
CA GLU A 641 33.16 16.67 -13.31
C GLU A 641 34.00 17.79 -12.68
N ASP A 642 33.61 19.06 -12.89
CA ASP A 642 34.27 20.24 -12.31
C ASP A 642 33.28 21.11 -11.51
N ILE A 643 33.00 20.66 -10.28
CA ILE A 643 32.12 21.38 -9.34
C ILE A 643 32.97 22.31 -8.48
N VAL A 644 32.84 23.62 -8.71
CA VAL A 644 33.48 24.65 -7.87
C VAL A 644 32.90 24.61 -6.45
N SER A 645 33.75 24.67 -5.42
CA SER A 645 33.27 24.74 -4.03
C SER A 645 32.61 26.09 -3.76
N PHE A 646 31.30 26.07 -3.47
CA PHE A 646 30.57 27.28 -3.09
C PHE A 646 31.03 27.79 -1.71
N GLU A 647 31.49 26.91 -0.82
CA GLU A 647 32.08 27.32 0.47
C GLU A 647 33.33 28.19 0.28
N GLU A 648 34.23 27.83 -0.63
CA GLU A 648 35.45 28.59 -0.92
C GLU A 648 35.12 29.96 -1.52
N LEU A 649 34.21 30.01 -2.50
CA LEU A 649 33.75 31.28 -3.09
C LEU A 649 33.10 32.21 -2.05
N CYS A 650 32.31 31.68 -1.12
CA CYS A 650 31.69 32.49 -0.06
C CYS A 650 32.72 33.03 0.95
N LYS A 651 33.82 32.30 1.17
CA LYS A 651 34.94 32.74 2.02
C LYS A 651 35.77 33.82 1.31
N GLU A 652 36.03 33.67 0.02
CA GLU A 652 36.76 34.65 -0.78
C GLU A 652 36.03 36.01 -0.83
N GLU A 653 34.69 35.98 -0.97
CA GLU A 653 33.83 37.17 -0.98
C GLU A 653 33.49 37.71 0.43
N ASN A 654 34.04 37.12 1.51
CA ASN A 654 33.78 37.52 2.90
C ASN A 654 32.28 37.60 3.28
N LEU A 655 31.46 36.65 2.80
CA LEU A 655 30.04 36.60 3.13
C LEU A 655 29.80 36.16 4.59
N ALA A 656 28.60 36.46 5.11
CA ALA A 656 28.20 36.13 6.49
C ALA A 656 28.36 34.63 6.82
N SER A 657 28.58 34.30 8.09
CA SER A 657 28.79 32.93 8.57
C SER A 657 27.64 31.97 8.19
N GLU A 658 26.42 32.48 8.14
CA GLU A 658 25.20 31.79 7.77
C GLU A 658 25.21 31.42 6.29
N CYS A 659 25.71 32.31 5.44
CA CYS A 659 25.88 32.06 4.01
C CYS A 659 26.97 31.00 3.76
N GLN A 660 28.08 31.06 4.51
CA GLN A 660 29.14 30.04 4.41
C GLN A 660 28.63 28.66 4.88
N ALA A 661 27.84 28.60 5.95
CA ALA A 661 27.22 27.36 6.42
C ALA A 661 26.20 26.80 5.40
N ALA A 662 25.40 27.66 4.77
CA ALA A 662 24.49 27.27 3.71
C ALA A 662 25.23 26.76 2.46
N ALA A 663 26.32 27.42 2.08
CA ALA A 663 27.18 27.01 0.96
C ALA A 663 27.84 25.65 1.22
N LYS A 664 28.36 25.43 2.43
CA LYS A 664 28.88 24.12 2.85
C LYS A 664 27.83 23.00 2.78
N ASN A 665 26.60 23.29 3.20
CA ASN A 665 25.51 22.32 3.08
C ASN A 665 25.17 22.03 1.62
N LEU A 666 25.19 23.05 0.75
CA LEU A 666 25.00 22.90 -0.68
C LEU A 666 26.10 22.03 -1.30
N ASP A 667 27.38 22.30 -1.01
CA ASP A 667 28.51 21.50 -1.48
C ASP A 667 28.39 20.03 -1.04
N ASN A 668 27.99 19.78 0.21
CA ASN A 668 27.75 18.42 0.71
C ASN A 668 26.59 17.73 -0.03
N VAL A 669 25.50 18.44 -0.32
CA VAL A 669 24.35 17.88 -1.05
C VAL A 669 24.73 17.58 -2.50
N VAL A 670 25.44 18.50 -3.15
CA VAL A 670 25.92 18.33 -4.52
C VAL A 670 26.90 17.17 -4.62
N GLY A 671 27.89 17.11 -3.73
CA GLY A 671 28.83 15.98 -3.65
C GLY A 671 28.13 14.64 -3.43
N ASN A 672 27.11 14.59 -2.58
CA ASN A 672 26.29 13.39 -2.39
C ASN A 672 25.48 13.01 -3.64
N LEU A 673 24.90 13.98 -4.35
CA LEU A 673 24.17 13.72 -5.60
C LEU A 673 25.09 13.21 -6.71
N THR A 674 26.27 13.81 -6.87
CA THR A 674 27.29 13.38 -7.84
C THR A 674 27.81 11.98 -7.54
N ARG A 675 28.10 11.67 -6.26
CA ARG A 675 28.51 10.32 -5.86
C ARG A 675 27.42 9.28 -6.11
N ASN A 676 26.17 9.58 -5.76
CA ASN A 676 25.03 8.68 -6.03
C ASN A 676 24.76 8.49 -7.53
N PHE A 677 25.03 9.52 -8.35
CA PHE A 677 24.95 9.43 -9.81
C PHE A 677 25.97 8.43 -10.38
N ALA A 678 27.19 8.38 -9.83
CA ALA A 678 28.24 7.43 -10.20
C ALA A 678 27.98 6.01 -9.64
N GLU A 679 27.69 5.88 -8.33
CA GLU A 679 27.49 4.59 -7.64
C GLU A 679 26.28 3.79 -8.18
N GLY A 680 25.26 4.45 -8.72
CA GLY A 680 24.07 3.80 -9.27
C GLY A 680 24.31 2.92 -10.52
N THR A 681 25.53 2.85 -11.03
CA THR A 681 25.84 2.19 -12.32
C THR A 681 26.26 0.72 -12.25
N GLU A 682 26.63 0.18 -11.07
CA GLU A 682 27.29 -1.13 -10.96
C GLU A 682 26.48 -2.27 -10.28
N TYR A 683 25.18 -2.08 -9.97
CA TYR A 683 24.39 -3.12 -9.27
C TYR A 683 24.37 -4.49 -9.96
N PHE A 684 24.41 -4.53 -11.30
CA PHE A 684 24.48 -5.80 -12.03
C PHE A 684 25.81 -6.52 -11.80
N LYS A 685 26.92 -5.79 -11.89
CA LYS A 685 28.27 -6.30 -11.65
C LYS A 685 28.38 -6.86 -10.24
N MET A 686 27.95 -6.08 -9.24
CA MET A 686 27.93 -6.51 -7.84
C MET A 686 27.15 -7.82 -7.63
N LEU A 687 25.95 -7.95 -8.22
CA LEU A 687 25.16 -9.19 -8.10
C LEU A 687 25.83 -10.38 -8.79
N VAL A 688 26.44 -10.17 -9.97
CA VAL A 688 27.22 -11.21 -10.66
C VAL A 688 28.41 -11.64 -9.80
N ASP A 689 29.20 -10.69 -9.29
CA ASP A 689 30.43 -10.96 -8.53
C ASP A 689 30.16 -11.69 -7.21
N VAL A 690 29.03 -11.40 -6.55
CA VAL A 690 28.66 -12.07 -5.30
C VAL A 690 28.25 -13.52 -5.53
N PHE A 691 27.52 -13.83 -6.60
CA PHE A 691 27.04 -15.19 -6.86
C PHE A 691 28.03 -16.04 -7.68
N ALA A 692 28.83 -15.45 -8.57
CA ALA A 692 29.68 -16.21 -9.50
C ALA A 692 30.66 -17.19 -8.82
N PRO A 693 31.37 -16.84 -7.74
CA PRO A 693 32.31 -17.75 -7.08
C PRO A 693 31.65 -19.04 -6.57
N GLU A 694 30.46 -18.92 -5.98
CA GLU A 694 29.72 -20.06 -5.42
C GLU A 694 29.17 -20.96 -6.53
N PHE A 695 28.68 -20.36 -7.62
CA PHE A 695 28.10 -21.08 -8.75
C PHE A 695 29.14 -21.76 -9.65
N ARG A 696 30.33 -21.18 -9.77
CA ARG A 696 31.46 -21.72 -10.55
C ARG A 696 32.32 -22.71 -9.74
N ASN A 697 31.98 -22.94 -8.48
CA ASN A 697 32.66 -23.90 -7.62
C ASN A 697 32.63 -25.31 -8.23
N PRO A 698 33.77 -26.05 -8.27
CA PRO A 698 33.80 -27.43 -8.76
C PRO A 698 32.78 -28.37 -8.11
N LYS A 699 32.32 -28.10 -6.89
CA LYS A 699 31.26 -28.88 -6.23
C LYS A 699 29.92 -28.83 -6.98
N ASN A 700 29.66 -27.77 -7.75
CA ASN A 700 28.44 -27.53 -8.50
C ASN A 700 28.56 -27.97 -9.98
N MET A 701 29.13 -29.16 -10.23
CA MET A 701 29.34 -29.65 -11.59
C MET A 701 28.06 -29.76 -12.42
N HIS A 702 26.91 -30.05 -11.79
CA HIS A 702 25.62 -30.18 -12.46
C HIS A 702 25.20 -28.88 -13.18
N LEU A 703 25.66 -27.72 -12.73
CA LEU A 703 25.35 -26.43 -13.34
C LEU A 703 26.10 -26.19 -14.65
N ARG A 704 27.21 -26.91 -14.92
CA ARG A 704 28.01 -26.76 -16.15
C ARG A 704 27.25 -27.09 -17.44
N ASN A 705 26.17 -27.86 -17.34
CA ASN A 705 25.37 -28.28 -18.49
C ASN A 705 24.10 -27.43 -18.69
N PHE A 706 23.97 -26.29 -18.01
CA PHE A 706 22.77 -25.45 -18.13
C PHE A 706 22.54 -24.95 -19.57
N PHE A 707 23.57 -24.55 -20.30
CA PHE A 707 23.41 -24.13 -21.70
C PHE A 707 22.72 -25.18 -22.61
N VAL A 708 22.79 -26.48 -22.25
CA VAL A 708 22.15 -27.60 -22.97
C VAL A 708 20.64 -27.67 -22.75
N ILE A 709 20.13 -27.18 -21.60
CA ILE A 709 18.67 -27.14 -21.34
C ILE A 709 17.99 -25.97 -22.06
N LEU A 710 18.76 -24.96 -22.50
CA LEU A 710 18.20 -23.75 -23.11
C LEU A 710 17.42 -24.02 -24.41
N PRO A 711 17.88 -24.83 -25.38
CA PRO A 711 17.09 -25.11 -26.57
C PRO A 711 15.70 -25.70 -26.27
N PRO A 712 15.55 -26.79 -25.48
CA PRO A 712 14.24 -27.24 -25.03
C PRO A 712 13.42 -26.19 -24.28
N LEU A 713 14.06 -25.40 -23.41
CA LEU A 713 13.37 -24.38 -22.63
C LEU A 713 12.83 -23.23 -23.50
N THR A 714 13.56 -22.82 -24.54
CA THR A 714 13.08 -21.82 -25.50
C THR A 714 11.88 -22.32 -26.29
N VAL A 715 11.84 -23.60 -26.69
CA VAL A 715 10.65 -24.20 -27.32
C VAL A 715 9.44 -24.08 -26.41
N ASN A 716 9.60 -24.44 -25.12
CA ASN A 716 8.54 -24.34 -24.13
C ASN A 716 8.06 -22.90 -23.91
N TYR A 717 8.99 -21.95 -23.84
CA TYR A 717 8.66 -20.53 -23.72
C TYR A 717 7.86 -20.01 -24.92
N ILE A 718 8.22 -20.38 -26.15
CA ILE A 718 7.51 -19.94 -27.35
C ILE A 718 6.10 -20.53 -27.42
N GLU A 719 5.93 -21.83 -27.09
CA GLU A 719 4.61 -22.46 -26.96
C GLU A 719 3.72 -21.70 -25.96
N HIS A 720 4.29 -21.34 -24.80
CA HIS A 720 3.59 -20.58 -23.76
C HIS A 720 3.27 -19.14 -24.21
N SER A 721 4.22 -18.42 -24.82
CA SER A 721 4.04 -17.04 -25.32
C SER A 721 2.88 -16.95 -26.31
N ILE A 722 2.84 -17.87 -27.28
CA ILE A 722 1.76 -17.94 -28.26
C ILE A 722 0.42 -18.22 -27.58
N SER A 723 0.38 -19.17 -26.64
CA SER A 723 -0.83 -19.47 -25.86
C SER A 723 -1.35 -18.25 -25.09
N CYS A 724 -0.46 -17.49 -24.45
CA CYS A 724 -0.80 -16.24 -23.75
C CYS A 724 -1.35 -15.17 -24.70
N LYS A 725 -0.74 -14.99 -25.87
CA LYS A 725 -1.21 -14.03 -26.89
C LYS A 725 -2.56 -14.43 -27.48
N GLU A 726 -2.80 -15.71 -27.72
CA GLU A 726 -4.11 -16.21 -28.19
C GLU A 726 -5.22 -15.98 -27.15
N LYS A 727 -4.92 -16.15 -25.85
CA LYS A 727 -5.87 -15.87 -24.75
C LYS A 727 -6.29 -14.40 -24.68
N MET A 728 -5.45 -13.47 -25.13
CA MET A 728 -5.77 -12.04 -25.17
C MET A 728 -6.96 -11.71 -26.10
N SER A 729 -7.14 -12.50 -27.17
CA SER A 729 -8.25 -12.36 -28.12
C SER A 729 -9.57 -12.98 -27.59
N ARG A 730 -9.51 -13.83 -26.56
CA ARG A 730 -10.67 -14.54 -26.01
C ARG A 730 -11.38 -13.71 -24.92
N ARG A 731 -12.68 -13.98 -24.71
CA ARG A 731 -13.49 -13.32 -23.66
C ARG A 731 -12.96 -13.53 -22.24
N ASN A 732 -12.28 -14.65 -21.98
CA ASN A 732 -11.62 -14.93 -20.71
C ASN A 732 -10.14 -14.55 -20.81
N LYS A 733 -9.75 -13.46 -20.14
CA LYS A 733 -8.39 -12.89 -20.17
C LYS A 733 -7.47 -13.41 -19.07
N VAL A 734 -7.90 -14.38 -18.26
CA VAL A 734 -7.07 -14.97 -17.20
C VAL A 734 -5.88 -15.71 -17.83
N GLY A 735 -4.66 -15.29 -17.48
CA GLY A 735 -3.41 -15.81 -18.06
C GLY A 735 -3.08 -15.27 -19.46
N ALA A 736 -3.74 -14.19 -19.90
CA ALA A 736 -3.34 -13.46 -21.09
C ALA A 736 -2.17 -12.52 -20.78
N ALA A 737 -1.09 -12.63 -21.54
CA ALA A 737 0.08 -11.76 -21.43
C ALA A 737 0.55 -11.39 -22.83
N PHE A 738 0.96 -10.13 -23.01
CA PHE A 738 1.48 -9.66 -24.31
C PHE A 738 3.01 -9.56 -24.34
N THR A 739 3.66 -9.44 -23.17
CA THR A 739 5.12 -9.37 -23.00
C THR A 739 5.57 -10.19 -21.79
N ASP A 740 6.67 -10.93 -21.92
CA ASP A 740 7.35 -11.69 -20.84
C ASP A 740 8.88 -11.69 -21.08
N ASP A 741 9.48 -10.49 -21.13
CA ASP A 741 10.92 -10.38 -21.36
C ASP A 741 11.75 -10.78 -20.12
N GLY A 742 11.08 -11.01 -18.98
CA GLY A 742 11.69 -11.57 -17.77
C GLY A 742 12.42 -12.88 -18.04
N PHE A 743 11.86 -13.74 -18.90
CA PHE A 743 12.53 -14.99 -19.29
C PHE A 743 13.89 -14.74 -19.95
N ALA A 744 13.93 -13.88 -20.98
CA ALA A 744 15.17 -13.54 -21.70
C ALA A 744 16.21 -12.88 -20.78
N MET A 745 15.75 -11.98 -19.90
CA MET A 745 16.59 -11.32 -18.90
C MET A 745 17.23 -12.32 -17.93
N GLY A 746 16.45 -13.30 -17.46
CA GLY A 746 16.91 -14.36 -16.56
C GLY A 746 17.91 -15.30 -17.22
N VAL A 747 17.66 -15.73 -18.46
CA VAL A 747 18.61 -16.55 -19.23
C VAL A 747 19.94 -15.83 -19.42
N ALA A 748 19.92 -14.55 -19.81
CA ALA A 748 21.13 -13.76 -19.98
C ALA A 748 21.95 -13.67 -18.68
N TYR A 749 21.28 -13.40 -17.56
CA TYR A 749 21.93 -13.30 -16.25
C TYR A 749 22.58 -14.63 -15.81
N ILE A 750 21.85 -15.74 -15.92
CA ILE A 750 22.35 -17.06 -15.52
C ILE A 750 23.51 -17.51 -16.42
N LEU A 751 23.46 -17.22 -17.73
CA LEU A 751 24.57 -17.52 -18.64
C LEU A 751 25.85 -16.75 -18.28
N LYS A 752 25.77 -15.48 -17.87
CA LYS A 752 26.92 -14.73 -17.35
C LYS A 752 27.40 -15.32 -16.03
N LEU A 753 26.48 -15.63 -15.12
CA LEU A 753 26.81 -16.17 -13.80
C LEU A 753 27.62 -17.46 -13.90
N LEU A 754 27.22 -18.37 -14.81
CA LEU A 754 27.87 -19.65 -15.04
C LEU A 754 29.03 -19.60 -16.05
N ASP A 755 29.26 -18.44 -16.68
CA ASP A 755 30.24 -18.24 -17.75
C ASP A 755 30.07 -19.19 -18.96
N GLN A 756 28.83 -19.34 -19.45
CA GLN A 756 28.46 -20.31 -20.49
C GLN A 756 28.05 -19.67 -21.82
N TYR A 757 28.44 -18.41 -22.06
CA TYR A 757 28.04 -17.70 -23.27
C TYR A 757 28.62 -18.34 -24.54
N HIS A 758 29.89 -18.74 -24.51
CA HIS A 758 30.57 -19.31 -25.66
C HIS A 758 30.01 -20.69 -26.00
N GLU A 759 29.78 -21.53 -24.99
CA GLU A 759 29.19 -22.85 -25.14
C GLU A 759 27.77 -22.76 -25.71
N PHE A 760 26.97 -21.80 -25.25
CA PHE A 760 25.64 -21.57 -25.82
C PHE A 760 25.69 -21.09 -27.27
N ASP A 761 26.57 -20.13 -27.57
CA ASP A 761 26.72 -19.61 -28.94
C ASP A 761 27.21 -20.69 -29.92
N SER A 762 28.01 -21.65 -29.44
CA SER A 762 28.48 -22.82 -30.22
C SER A 762 27.38 -23.78 -30.66
N LEU A 763 26.19 -23.74 -30.03
CA LEU A 763 25.05 -24.57 -30.43
C LEU A 763 24.37 -24.07 -31.72
N HIS A 764 24.65 -22.83 -32.13
CA HIS A 764 24.01 -22.14 -33.25
C HIS A 764 22.46 -22.30 -33.26
N TRP A 765 21.85 -22.30 -32.07
CA TRP A 765 20.46 -22.69 -31.86
C TRP A 765 19.46 -21.89 -32.69
N PHE A 766 19.52 -20.55 -32.61
CA PHE A 766 18.59 -19.69 -33.34
C PHE A 766 18.73 -19.82 -34.86
N GLN A 767 19.94 -20.13 -35.37
CA GLN A 767 20.15 -20.41 -36.78
C GLN A 767 19.50 -21.75 -37.20
N SER A 768 19.66 -22.79 -36.38
CA SER A 768 18.99 -24.08 -36.56
C SER A 768 17.47 -23.96 -36.63
N VAL A 769 16.89 -23.15 -35.74
CA VAL A 769 15.45 -22.86 -35.71
C VAL A 769 14.99 -22.13 -36.98
N LYS A 770 15.73 -21.09 -37.41
CA LYS A 770 15.44 -20.36 -38.65
C LYS A 770 15.49 -21.28 -39.87
N ASP A 771 16.51 -22.12 -39.96
CA ASP A 771 16.68 -23.06 -41.08
C ASP A 771 15.52 -24.07 -41.12
N LYS A 772 15.09 -24.64 -39.98
CA LYS A 772 13.93 -25.54 -39.89
C LYS A 772 12.65 -24.89 -40.43
N TYR A 773 12.28 -23.73 -39.88
CA TYR A 773 11.04 -23.06 -40.27
C TYR A 773 11.07 -22.57 -41.72
N ARG A 774 12.25 -22.17 -42.24
CA ARG A 774 12.42 -21.84 -43.66
C ARG A 774 12.15 -23.06 -44.55
N ILE A 775 12.74 -24.21 -44.22
CA ILE A 775 12.55 -25.46 -44.98
C ILE A 775 11.10 -25.94 -44.91
N GLU A 776 10.48 -25.91 -43.72
CA GLU A 776 9.07 -26.30 -43.56
C GLU A 776 8.14 -25.38 -44.36
N LYS A 777 8.35 -24.06 -44.33
CA LYS A 777 7.56 -23.11 -45.14
C LYS A 777 7.71 -23.38 -46.62
N GLU A 778 8.92 -23.65 -47.10
CA GLU A 778 9.17 -23.93 -48.51
C GLU A 778 8.48 -25.24 -48.94
N LYS A 779 8.55 -26.30 -48.12
CA LYS A 779 7.80 -27.54 -48.35
C LYS A 779 6.29 -27.30 -48.42
N GLN A 780 5.74 -26.48 -47.53
CA GLN A 780 4.31 -26.16 -47.53
C GLN A 780 3.90 -25.32 -48.75
N ARG A 781 4.76 -24.38 -49.20
CA ARG A 781 4.54 -23.58 -50.42
C ARG A 781 4.59 -24.43 -51.69
N GLN A 782 5.55 -25.34 -51.81
CA GLN A 782 5.65 -26.27 -52.93
C GLN A 782 4.46 -27.23 -52.97
N ALA A 783 4.02 -27.74 -51.82
CA ALA A 783 2.82 -28.57 -51.73
C ALA A 783 1.52 -27.80 -52.04
N MET A 784 1.48 -26.48 -51.79
CA MET A 784 0.36 -25.61 -52.16
C MET A 784 0.30 -25.38 -53.68
N ALA A 785 1.45 -25.21 -54.35
CA ALA A 785 1.53 -25.05 -55.80
C ALA A 785 1.06 -26.31 -56.56
N ASN A 786 1.19 -27.49 -55.95
CA ASN A 786 0.86 -28.78 -56.57
C ASN A 786 -0.60 -29.24 -56.36
N ARG A 787 -1.48 -28.45 -55.73
CA ARG A 787 -2.88 -28.85 -55.45
C ARG A 787 -3.89 -27.79 -55.91
N ALA A 788 -4.96 -28.24 -56.57
CA ALA A 788 -6.00 -27.39 -57.17
C ALA A 788 -7.18 -27.04 -56.24
N ASP A 789 -7.37 -27.74 -55.12
CA ASP A 789 -8.53 -27.55 -54.23
C ASP A 789 -8.41 -26.29 -53.33
N GLU A 790 -9.34 -25.34 -53.45
CA GLU A 790 -9.38 -24.09 -52.68
C GLU A 790 -9.43 -24.30 -51.15
N LYS A 791 -10.21 -25.28 -50.65
CA LYS A 791 -10.27 -25.59 -49.20
C LYS A 791 -8.94 -26.12 -48.66
N SER A 792 -8.21 -26.90 -49.47
CA SER A 792 -6.88 -27.39 -49.14
C SER A 792 -5.86 -26.24 -49.12
N GLN A 793 -5.94 -25.32 -50.08
CA GLN A 793 -5.09 -24.13 -50.13
C GLN A 793 -5.34 -23.19 -48.95
N GLN A 794 -6.60 -23.02 -48.52
CA GLN A 794 -6.95 -22.24 -47.32
C GLN A 794 -6.36 -22.84 -46.04
N THR A 795 -6.45 -24.16 -45.86
CA THR A 795 -5.87 -24.86 -44.71
C THR A 795 -4.35 -24.70 -44.68
N MET A 796 -3.70 -24.84 -45.84
CA MET A 796 -2.25 -24.70 -45.98
C MET A 796 -1.77 -23.26 -45.71
N THR A 797 -2.56 -22.27 -46.13
CA THR A 797 -2.29 -20.85 -45.87
C THR A 797 -2.34 -20.55 -44.37
N LEU A 798 -3.28 -21.15 -43.63
CA LEU A 798 -3.32 -21.05 -42.17
C LEU A 798 -2.11 -21.71 -41.52
N THR A 799 -1.63 -22.84 -42.05
CA THR A 799 -0.40 -23.49 -41.57
C THR A 799 0.83 -22.62 -41.78
N VAL A 800 0.99 -22.01 -42.96
CA VAL A 800 2.11 -21.07 -43.24
C VAL A 800 2.05 -19.87 -42.29
N LYS A 801 0.87 -19.26 -42.09
CA LYS A 801 0.68 -18.17 -41.12
C LYS A 801 1.07 -18.59 -39.70
N ARG A 802 0.75 -19.82 -39.28
CA ARG A 802 1.16 -20.35 -37.98
C ARG A 802 2.68 -20.47 -37.91
N LEU A 803 3.35 -21.02 -38.93
CA LEU A 803 4.81 -21.09 -38.98
C LEU A 803 5.47 -19.70 -39.00
N ASP A 804 4.85 -18.70 -39.64
CA ASP A 804 5.28 -17.30 -39.59
C ASP A 804 5.21 -16.75 -38.16
N GLN A 805 4.10 -16.99 -37.45
CA GLN A 805 3.95 -16.59 -36.05
C GLN A 805 5.02 -17.22 -35.15
N TYR A 806 5.27 -18.54 -35.27
CA TYR A 806 6.33 -19.19 -34.49
C TYR A 806 7.70 -18.58 -34.78
N GLN A 807 8.06 -18.39 -36.06
CA GLN A 807 9.34 -17.79 -36.41
C GLN A 807 9.48 -16.37 -35.83
N GLN A 808 8.42 -15.55 -35.93
CA GLN A 808 8.42 -14.20 -35.38
C GLN A 808 8.66 -14.18 -33.86
N GLU A 809 8.05 -15.10 -33.11
CA GLU A 809 8.27 -15.20 -31.66
C GLU A 809 9.71 -15.61 -31.32
N TYR A 810 10.31 -16.53 -32.10
CA TYR A 810 11.73 -16.88 -31.93
C TYR A 810 12.66 -15.71 -32.23
N ASP A 811 12.37 -14.92 -33.27
CA ASP A 811 13.14 -13.72 -33.60
C ASP A 811 13.04 -12.68 -32.49
N LEU A 812 11.83 -12.44 -31.96
CA LEU A 812 11.62 -11.56 -30.81
C LEU A 812 12.40 -12.02 -29.58
N LEU A 813 12.35 -13.32 -29.25
CA LEU A 813 13.15 -13.87 -28.14
C LEU A 813 14.65 -13.68 -28.37
N ASN A 814 15.14 -13.89 -29.60
CA ASN A 814 16.55 -13.69 -29.93
C ASN A 814 16.97 -12.22 -29.77
N TYR A 815 16.13 -11.27 -30.18
CA TYR A 815 16.39 -9.83 -30.00
C TYR A 815 16.36 -9.44 -28.52
N SER A 816 15.37 -9.90 -27.75
CA SER A 816 15.30 -9.66 -26.30
C SER A 816 16.50 -10.26 -25.57
N LEU A 817 16.92 -11.49 -25.92
CA LEU A 817 18.08 -12.14 -25.32
C LEU A 817 19.38 -11.40 -25.70
N SER A 818 19.56 -11.03 -26.96
CA SER A 818 20.73 -10.29 -27.42
C SER A 818 20.84 -8.94 -26.72
N SER A 819 19.73 -8.23 -26.56
CA SER A 819 19.65 -6.97 -25.81
C SER A 819 19.94 -7.18 -24.33
N ALA A 820 19.39 -8.24 -23.73
CA ALA A 820 19.61 -8.58 -22.33
C ALA A 820 21.10 -8.90 -22.05
N ARG A 821 21.80 -9.54 -22.98
CA ARG A 821 23.24 -9.85 -22.87
C ARG A 821 24.11 -8.60 -22.78
N ILE A 822 23.72 -7.50 -23.43
CA ILE A 822 24.49 -6.25 -23.41
C ILE A 822 24.65 -5.72 -21.98
N PHE A 823 23.64 -5.88 -21.12
CA PHE A 823 23.70 -5.42 -19.72
C PHE A 823 24.73 -6.14 -18.87
N PHE A 824 25.20 -7.33 -19.30
CA PHE A 824 26.19 -8.13 -18.60
C PHE A 824 27.51 -8.29 -19.36
N ARG A 825 27.57 -7.83 -20.62
CA ARG A 825 28.77 -7.85 -21.48
C ARG A 825 29.72 -6.69 -21.21
N ALA A 826 29.30 -5.67 -20.47
CA ALA A 826 30.21 -4.64 -19.97
C ALA A 826 31.29 -5.21 -19.02
N ASP A 827 31.08 -6.42 -18.50
CA ASP A 827 32.07 -7.17 -17.76
C ASP A 827 32.69 -8.26 -18.66
N LYS A 828 34.02 -8.19 -18.74
CA LYS A 828 34.99 -9.11 -19.35
C LYS A 828 34.64 -10.60 -19.17
N THR A 829 35.08 -11.48 -20.06
CA THR A 829 35.00 -12.94 -19.85
C THR A 829 35.78 -13.35 -18.59
N ALA A 830 35.47 -14.49 -17.96
CA ALA A 830 36.21 -14.90 -16.76
C ALA A 830 37.72 -15.08 -17.00
N ALA A 831 38.13 -15.33 -18.25
CA ALA A 831 39.53 -15.33 -18.67
C ALA A 831 40.14 -13.92 -18.63
N GLU A 832 39.46 -12.94 -19.22
CA GLU A 832 39.86 -11.53 -19.22
C GLU A 832 39.80 -10.89 -17.81
N GLU A 833 38.86 -11.30 -16.94
CA GLU A 833 38.77 -10.88 -15.53
C GLU A 833 39.94 -11.46 -14.68
N ASN A 834 40.42 -12.67 -15.03
CA ASN A 834 41.52 -13.33 -14.32
C ASN A 834 42.91 -12.86 -14.79
N GLU A 835 43.06 -12.47 -16.04
CA GLU A 835 44.31 -11.86 -16.55
C GLU A 835 44.57 -10.50 -15.88
N GLU A 836 43.52 -9.71 -15.65
CA GLU A 836 43.64 -8.42 -14.98
C GLU A 836 43.96 -8.55 -13.49
N LYS A 837 43.38 -9.56 -12.80
CA LYS A 837 43.74 -9.88 -11.39
C LYS A 837 45.15 -10.44 -11.23
N LYS A 838 45.78 -10.94 -12.30
CA LYS A 838 47.18 -11.39 -12.31
C LYS A 838 48.16 -10.29 -12.73
N GLY A 839 47.64 -9.18 -13.27
CA GLY A 839 48.41 -8.02 -13.70
C GLY A 839 48.43 -6.85 -12.71
N ILE A 840 47.83 -7.02 -11.52
CA ILE A 840 47.88 -6.06 -10.39
C ILE A 840 48.78 -6.61 -9.29
#